data_AF-A0A4R4ZRF7-F1
#
_entry.id   AF-A0A4R4ZRF7-F1
#
_cell.length_a   1.000
_cell.length_b   1.000
_cell.length_c   1.000
_cell.angle_alpha   90.00
_cell.angle_beta   90.00
_cell.angle_gamma   90.00
#
_symmetry.space_group_name_H-M   'P 1'
#
loop_
_entity.id
_entity.type
_entity.pdbx_description
1 polymer ?
#
loop_
_entity_poly.entity_id
_entity_poly.type
_entity_poly.pdbx_seq_one_letter_code
_entity_poly.pdbx_strand_id
1 'polypeptide(L)'
;MARADLANPLDFGSVPGEHVRTSRTAPPDRQPAARGATEWGYAEMNWTKRRGTAVVGCAVAVAAAVAGLQGLPAPAQADPPPDNRSQLLDVSTPTRADKEKLLKLGFDVTEQADADSVTVFAGDARERSLLKSAGYQWTVKVADVEEQNRLDRVKDAAYAAKTTVSPLPSGRDTYRRLADYEADLTLLAKRYPKLVKPITLPYKTSEGRPVRGVEITTNPQNVTDGKPVFFLMGAHHAREWPSAETAIEYAFDLTKNYGKNKRITSIVQKTRTIVVPIINVDGYNTSREAAPKGDFSKFDYEMKRKTCEATAKTLPEELGGDCGNNPQGVQRGTDPNRNYPGFWGGPGASTNYRSETYRGDQPSILPEVQNVRWVVSNRQVTGLITLHTFGNLILRPPGVMAVGAPPDEPIYKALGASLAVDNGYTNQPSYQLYDTTGSTEDWSYWATGGLGFTFEIGSSFHPPYADGVIAHYLGQAPAPGAGTGGNREALLTMSEATGNAKLHSTLLGATAPGRTLKIAKTFQTPTSPVIQPDGTAKDPIIYTDKLESTLTTGIGPFKWSVNPSTRPYVAGRWGRDPVAPTQPSVTLTNPDGIPVKGQAETATFTIKAPPEADNGKASIKIGWNKPDVDWDVYIYGPDGKQVAQAASLADPEVAVLLDPVPGQYTVQVENFDGGETADWTGSVEFAPPTPASYTGVKESWKLSCYTKAGKLLGTRDVTVDRGKTVWVGDPCRRYKG
;
A
#
# COMPACT_ATOMS: atom_id res chain seq x y z
N MET A 1 41.25 1.84 32.49
CA MET A 1 41.46 0.90 33.62
C MET A 1 40.30 1.03 34.58
N ALA A 2 40.03 -0.03 35.36
CA ALA A 2 38.94 -0.20 36.33
C ALA A 2 37.50 -0.33 35.76
N ARG A 3 36.86 -1.46 36.11
CA ARG A 3 35.42 -1.78 36.01
C ARG A 3 34.83 -1.83 37.43
N ALA A 4 33.51 -1.61 37.56
CA ALA A 4 32.57 -2.29 38.45
C ALA A 4 31.14 -1.81 38.02
N ASP A 5 30.14 -2.64 37.70
CA ASP A 5 29.44 -3.67 38.52
C ASP A 5 28.58 -3.01 39.63
N LEU A 6 27.28 -3.32 39.85
CA LEU A 6 26.42 -4.45 39.45
C LEU A 6 24.91 -4.04 39.37
N ALA A 7 24.03 -4.96 38.96
CA ALA A 7 22.57 -4.79 38.89
C ALA A 7 21.81 -5.49 40.04
N ASN A 8 20.57 -5.07 40.34
CA ASN A 8 19.35 -5.94 40.26
C ASN A 8 18.02 -5.19 40.58
N PRO A 9 16.84 -5.79 40.27
CA PRO A 9 15.54 -5.11 40.27
C PRO A 9 14.72 -5.32 41.56
N LEU A 10 13.52 -4.72 41.60
CA LEU A 10 12.48 -5.00 42.60
C LEU A 10 11.21 -5.53 41.92
N ASP A 11 10.69 -6.62 42.49
CA ASP A 11 9.41 -7.27 42.16
C ASP A 11 8.68 -7.58 43.47
N PHE A 12 7.40 -7.17 43.57
CA PHE A 12 6.37 -7.49 44.58
C PHE A 12 5.06 -6.79 44.08
N GLY A 13 3.84 -7.32 44.19
CA GLY A 13 3.32 -8.57 44.76
C GLY A 13 1.76 -8.55 44.76
N SER A 14 1.09 -9.57 45.32
CA SER A 14 -0.36 -9.83 45.14
C SER A 14 -1.03 -10.40 46.44
N VAL A 15 -2.35 -10.61 46.59
CA VAL A 15 -3.46 -10.65 45.61
C VAL A 15 -4.71 -9.79 45.93
N PRO A 16 -5.59 -10.06 46.93
CA PRO A 16 -7.04 -9.96 46.64
C PRO A 16 -7.89 -9.09 47.59
N GLY A 17 -9.14 -8.82 47.18
CA GLY A 17 -10.20 -8.25 48.03
C GLY A 17 -11.58 -8.28 47.36
N GLU A 18 -12.55 -8.97 47.96
CA GLU A 18 -13.82 -9.37 47.33
C GLU A 18 -15.05 -8.56 47.81
N HIS A 19 -16.08 -8.53 46.95
CA HIS A 19 -17.52 -8.54 47.29
C HIS A 19 -18.33 -7.32 47.83
N VAL A 20 -19.46 -7.10 47.13
CA VAL A 20 -20.83 -6.78 47.63
C VAL A 20 -21.06 -5.34 48.16
N ARG A 21 -21.98 -4.53 47.59
CA ARG A 21 -23.45 -4.73 47.65
C ARG A 21 -24.26 -3.85 46.68
N THR A 22 -25.51 -4.25 46.47
CA THR A 22 -26.56 -3.63 45.63
C THR A 22 -27.21 -2.37 46.19
N SER A 23 -27.71 -1.47 45.32
CA SER A 23 -29.09 -0.95 45.43
C SER A 23 -29.58 -0.29 44.13
N ARG A 24 -30.87 -0.49 43.81
CA ARG A 24 -31.61 0.18 42.72
C ARG A 24 -32.06 1.58 43.15
N THR A 25 -32.29 2.48 42.20
CA THR A 25 -33.51 3.33 42.15
C THR A 25 -33.69 3.95 40.76
N ALA A 26 -34.87 3.79 40.18
CA ALA A 26 -35.38 4.61 39.08
C ALA A 26 -36.44 5.59 39.63
N PRO A 27 -36.71 6.71 38.93
CA PRO A 27 -38.10 7.19 38.81
C PRO A 27 -38.37 7.74 37.36
N PRO A 28 -39.55 8.31 37.00
CA PRO A 28 -40.47 7.59 36.13
C PRO A 28 -41.03 8.38 34.92
N ASP A 29 -41.84 7.71 34.10
CA ASP A 29 -42.59 8.29 32.98
C ASP A 29 -43.52 9.46 33.34
N ARG A 30 -43.61 10.45 32.43
CA ARG A 30 -44.81 11.27 32.19
C ARG A 30 -44.94 11.75 30.73
N GLN A 31 -45.97 11.27 30.05
CA GLN A 31 -46.79 12.00 29.06
C GLN A 31 -48.21 12.17 29.69
N PRO A 32 -49.18 12.95 29.13
CA PRO A 32 -49.32 13.42 27.74
C PRO A 32 -49.84 14.87 27.55
N ALA A 33 -49.96 15.33 26.30
CA ALA A 33 -51.10 16.11 25.79
C ALA A 33 -51.00 16.33 24.25
N ALA A 34 -52.15 16.34 23.56
CA ALA A 34 -52.26 16.57 22.11
C ALA A 34 -52.97 17.89 21.77
N ARG A 35 -52.67 18.43 20.58
CA ARG A 35 -53.41 19.39 19.71
C ARG A 35 -52.41 19.91 18.64
N GLY A 36 -52.76 20.12 17.37
CA GLY A 36 -54.00 19.85 16.64
C GLY A 36 -53.72 19.93 15.12
N ALA A 37 -54.68 19.47 14.30
CA ALA A 37 -54.53 19.39 12.84
C ALA A 37 -55.06 20.63 12.11
N THR A 38 -54.57 20.86 10.88
CA THR A 38 -55.33 21.48 9.78
C THR A 38 -54.84 20.92 8.44
N GLU A 39 -55.72 20.27 7.70
CA GLU A 39 -55.58 19.97 6.27
C GLU A 39 -55.85 21.23 5.42
N TRP A 40 -55.37 21.25 4.17
CA TRP A 40 -55.96 21.82 2.92
C TRP A 40 -54.89 21.59 1.81
N GLY A 41 -55.16 21.18 0.58
CA GLY A 41 -56.39 20.73 -0.09
C GLY A 41 -56.04 20.24 -1.52
N TYR A 42 -56.90 19.43 -2.12
CA TYR A 42 -56.70 18.83 -3.45
C TYR A 42 -56.78 19.85 -4.61
N ALA A 43 -56.14 19.51 -5.75
CA ALA A 43 -56.57 19.95 -7.07
C ALA A 43 -56.37 18.82 -8.10
N GLU A 44 -57.46 18.19 -8.53
CA GLU A 44 -57.48 17.33 -9.71
C GLU A 44 -57.51 18.17 -10.99
N MET A 45 -56.99 17.62 -12.10
CA MET A 45 -57.54 17.94 -13.42
C MET A 45 -57.54 16.71 -14.31
N ASN A 46 -58.69 16.44 -14.92
CA ASN A 46 -59.04 15.20 -15.61
C ASN A 46 -59.24 15.46 -17.12
N TRP A 47 -59.56 14.40 -17.87
CA TRP A 47 -60.03 14.40 -19.28
C TRP A 47 -58.94 14.50 -20.38
N THR A 48 -59.00 13.82 -21.54
CA THR A 48 -60.11 13.07 -22.21
C THR A 48 -59.68 11.75 -22.89
N LYS A 49 -60.64 10.82 -23.00
CA LYS A 49 -60.60 9.54 -23.76
C LYS A 49 -60.72 9.72 -25.29
N ARG A 50 -60.15 8.78 -26.07
CA ARG A 50 -60.78 8.08 -27.23
C ARG A 50 -60.28 6.62 -27.24
N ARG A 51 -61.12 5.60 -27.07
CA ARG A 51 -61.84 4.83 -28.13
C ARG A 51 -60.91 4.46 -29.31
N GLY A 52 -60.61 3.20 -29.66
CA GLY A 52 -61.05 1.89 -29.16
C GLY A 52 -61.96 1.14 -30.14
N THR A 53 -61.47 0.06 -30.73
CA THR A 53 -62.22 -0.98 -31.47
C THR A 53 -61.38 -2.26 -31.59
N ALA A 54 -61.96 -3.40 -31.24
CA ALA A 54 -61.46 -4.73 -31.60
C ALA A 54 -62.40 -5.34 -32.65
N VAL A 55 -61.85 -6.04 -33.65
CA VAL A 55 -62.64 -6.84 -34.61
C VAL A 55 -61.91 -8.13 -34.93
N VAL A 56 -62.51 -9.23 -34.46
CA VAL A 56 -62.76 -10.53 -35.12
C VAL A 56 -61.64 -11.12 -36.01
N GLY A 57 -61.21 -12.34 -35.66
CA GLY A 57 -60.35 -13.15 -36.52
C GLY A 57 -61.10 -13.90 -37.62
N CYS A 58 -60.36 -14.28 -38.67
CA CYS A 58 -60.78 -15.28 -39.64
C CYS A 58 -59.80 -16.47 -39.58
N ALA A 59 -60.32 -17.65 -39.23
CA ALA A 59 -59.62 -18.89 -39.48
C ALA A 59 -59.76 -19.26 -40.96
N VAL A 60 -58.64 -19.43 -41.66
CA VAL A 60 -58.62 -20.08 -42.98
C VAL A 60 -57.75 -21.32 -42.85
N ALA A 61 -58.38 -22.49 -42.93
CA ALA A 61 -57.68 -23.75 -43.02
C ALA A 61 -57.17 -23.93 -44.46
N VAL A 62 -55.87 -24.16 -44.62
CA VAL A 62 -55.31 -24.81 -45.82
C VAL A 62 -54.53 -26.02 -45.32
N ALA A 63 -55.07 -27.20 -45.61
CA ALA A 63 -54.40 -28.47 -45.37
C ALA A 63 -53.63 -28.92 -46.60
N ALA A 64 -52.70 -29.86 -46.39
CA ALA A 64 -51.99 -30.66 -47.39
C ALA A 64 -50.92 -29.96 -48.26
N ALA A 65 -49.67 -30.00 -47.78
CA ALA A 65 -48.54 -30.53 -48.55
C ALA A 65 -47.38 -30.92 -47.59
N VAL A 66 -47.39 -32.15 -47.06
CA VAL A 66 -46.24 -32.73 -46.35
C VAL A 66 -45.58 -33.77 -47.25
N ALA A 67 -44.51 -33.36 -47.95
CA ALA A 67 -43.54 -34.27 -48.56
C ALA A 67 -42.23 -33.51 -48.88
N GLY A 68 -41.17 -33.81 -48.13
CA GLY A 68 -39.79 -33.40 -48.48
C GLY A 68 -39.29 -32.11 -47.82
N LEU A 69 -38.93 -32.18 -46.53
CA LEU A 69 -37.93 -31.30 -45.88
C LEU A 69 -37.51 -31.90 -44.52
N GLN A 70 -36.88 -33.07 -44.55
CA GLN A 70 -36.06 -33.53 -43.41
C GLN A 70 -34.66 -32.94 -43.59
N GLY A 71 -34.20 -32.11 -42.64
CA GLY A 71 -32.86 -31.52 -42.69
C GLY A 71 -32.73 -30.03 -42.36
N LEU A 72 -33.73 -29.39 -41.74
CA LEU A 72 -33.49 -28.10 -41.07
C LEU A 72 -32.80 -28.36 -39.72
N PRO A 73 -31.64 -27.74 -39.44
CA PRO A 73 -31.05 -27.81 -38.11
C PRO A 73 -31.99 -27.16 -37.10
N ALA A 74 -31.99 -27.67 -35.86
CA ALA A 74 -32.64 -26.97 -34.75
C ALA A 74 -32.10 -25.53 -34.68
N PRO A 75 -32.93 -24.52 -34.35
CA PRO A 75 -32.42 -23.18 -34.12
C PRO A 75 -31.34 -23.27 -33.06
N ALA A 76 -30.13 -22.78 -33.38
CA ALA A 76 -29.04 -22.75 -32.43
C ALA A 76 -29.54 -22.09 -31.14
N GLN A 77 -29.46 -22.81 -30.03
CA GLN A 77 -29.82 -22.29 -28.73
C GLN A 77 -28.93 -21.09 -28.49
N ALA A 78 -29.52 -19.88 -28.53
CA ALA A 78 -28.75 -18.65 -28.39
C ALA A 78 -27.95 -18.74 -27.09
N ASP A 79 -26.64 -18.48 -27.19
CA ASP A 79 -25.78 -18.47 -26.02
C ASP A 79 -26.40 -17.57 -24.95
N PRO A 80 -26.39 -17.98 -23.66
CA PRO A 80 -26.86 -17.11 -22.61
C PRO A 80 -26.10 -15.78 -22.70
N PRO A 81 -26.80 -14.63 -22.54
CA PRO A 81 -26.18 -13.32 -22.71
C PRO A 81 -24.93 -13.22 -21.81
N PRO A 82 -23.81 -12.66 -22.31
CA PRO A 82 -22.56 -12.67 -21.60
C PRO A 82 -22.72 -12.04 -20.21
N ASP A 83 -22.26 -12.76 -19.19
CA ASP A 83 -22.24 -12.27 -17.82
C ASP A 83 -21.29 -11.07 -17.74
N ASN A 84 -21.86 -9.87 -17.68
CA ASN A 84 -21.11 -8.61 -17.65
C ASN A 84 -20.87 -8.07 -16.24
N ARG A 85 -21.12 -8.86 -15.18
CA ARG A 85 -20.83 -8.43 -13.80
C ARG A 85 -19.33 -8.22 -13.57
N SER A 86 -18.96 -7.23 -12.79
CA SER A 86 -17.56 -7.09 -12.35
C SER A 86 -17.24 -8.07 -11.24
N GLN A 87 -16.07 -8.69 -11.29
CA GLN A 87 -15.64 -9.76 -10.37
C GLN A 87 -14.25 -9.49 -9.80
N LEU A 88 -14.02 -9.92 -8.56
CA LEU A 88 -12.66 -10.13 -8.05
C LEU A 88 -12.33 -11.60 -8.22
N LEU A 89 -11.21 -11.87 -8.89
CA LEU A 89 -10.75 -13.20 -9.26
C LEU A 89 -9.36 -13.41 -8.66
N ASP A 90 -9.18 -14.48 -7.90
CA ASP A 90 -7.86 -14.91 -7.48
C ASP A 90 -7.30 -15.80 -8.59
N VAL A 91 -6.50 -15.17 -9.47
CA VAL A 91 -5.97 -15.77 -10.69
C VAL A 91 -4.71 -16.56 -10.34
N SER A 92 -4.67 -17.84 -10.71
CA SER A 92 -3.48 -18.67 -10.52
C SER A 92 -2.32 -18.09 -11.36
N THR A 93 -1.29 -17.63 -10.66
CA THR A 93 -0.01 -17.12 -11.17
C THR A 93 1.17 -17.74 -10.41
N PRO A 94 1.40 -19.04 -10.59
CA PRO A 94 2.12 -19.83 -9.61
C PRO A 94 3.63 -19.88 -9.84
N THR A 95 4.09 -19.60 -11.05
CA THR A 95 5.46 -19.14 -11.27
C THR A 95 5.50 -17.61 -11.33
N ARG A 96 6.68 -17.05 -11.05
CA ARG A 96 6.96 -15.63 -11.32
C ARG A 96 6.75 -15.27 -12.80
N ALA A 97 6.99 -16.19 -13.73
CA ALA A 97 6.77 -15.96 -15.14
C ALA A 97 5.27 -15.78 -15.46
N ASP A 98 4.39 -16.49 -14.73
CA ASP A 98 2.93 -16.33 -14.85
C ASP A 98 2.45 -14.99 -14.31
N LYS A 99 3.00 -14.52 -13.18
CA LYS A 99 2.75 -13.15 -12.67
C LYS A 99 3.19 -12.10 -13.69
N GLU A 100 4.40 -12.23 -14.23
CA GLU A 100 4.93 -11.32 -15.25
C GLU A 100 4.13 -11.37 -16.56
N LYS A 101 3.58 -12.53 -16.94
CA LYS A 101 2.69 -12.71 -18.10
C LYS A 101 1.31 -12.10 -17.85
N LEU A 102 0.74 -12.24 -16.66
CA LEU A 102 -0.57 -11.67 -16.28
C LEU A 102 -0.51 -10.14 -16.29
N LEU A 103 0.54 -9.57 -15.69
CA LEU A 103 0.76 -8.11 -15.67
C LEU A 103 0.92 -7.53 -17.08
N LYS A 104 1.50 -8.29 -18.03
CA LYS A 104 1.60 -7.87 -19.45
C LYS A 104 0.26 -7.83 -20.18
N LEU A 105 -0.78 -8.53 -19.68
CA LEU A 105 -2.15 -8.42 -20.22
C LEU A 105 -2.84 -7.11 -19.78
N GLY A 106 -2.28 -6.39 -18.79
CA GLY A 106 -2.70 -5.04 -18.44
C GLY A 106 -3.89 -4.93 -17.49
N PHE A 107 -4.30 -6.06 -16.88
CA PHE A 107 -5.34 -6.13 -15.85
C PHE A 107 -5.10 -5.20 -14.66
N ASP A 108 -6.18 -4.80 -14.01
CA ASP A 108 -6.14 -4.11 -12.73
C ASP A 108 -5.89 -5.12 -11.60
N VAL A 109 -4.62 -5.28 -11.26
CA VAL A 109 -4.18 -6.03 -10.09
C VAL A 109 -4.46 -5.21 -8.82
N THR A 110 -5.03 -5.86 -7.81
CA THR A 110 -5.57 -5.17 -6.62
C THR A 110 -4.59 -5.08 -5.45
N GLU A 111 -3.29 -5.21 -5.73
CA GLU A 111 -2.19 -5.23 -4.76
C GLU A 111 -2.22 -6.40 -3.75
N GLN A 112 -3.32 -7.14 -3.62
CA GLN A 112 -3.34 -8.48 -3.04
C GLN A 112 -2.76 -9.51 -4.03
N ALA A 113 -1.64 -10.11 -3.64
CA ALA A 113 -1.05 -11.31 -4.23
C ALA A 113 -0.37 -12.12 -3.12
N ASP A 114 -0.42 -13.44 -3.24
CA ASP A 114 0.29 -14.39 -2.37
C ASP A 114 1.35 -15.10 -3.21
N ALA A 115 1.77 -16.32 -2.86
CA ALA A 115 2.85 -16.99 -3.58
C ALA A 115 2.38 -17.62 -4.90
N ASP A 116 1.10 -17.99 -5.04
CA ASP A 116 0.56 -18.68 -6.21
C ASP A 116 -0.51 -17.90 -6.97
N SER A 117 -1.06 -16.82 -6.42
CA SER A 117 -2.14 -16.08 -7.04
C SER A 117 -1.93 -14.56 -7.02
N VAL A 118 -2.68 -13.89 -7.90
CA VAL A 118 -2.85 -12.43 -7.91
C VAL A 118 -4.35 -12.14 -7.97
N THR A 119 -4.86 -11.36 -7.01
CA THR A 119 -6.24 -10.89 -7.05
C THR A 119 -6.40 -9.81 -8.13
N VAL A 120 -7.09 -10.17 -9.21
CA VAL A 120 -7.43 -9.30 -10.35
C VAL A 120 -8.86 -8.81 -10.24
N PHE A 121 -9.07 -7.52 -10.51
CA PHE A 121 -10.37 -6.99 -10.85
C PHE A 121 -10.65 -7.23 -12.35
N ALA A 122 -11.73 -7.97 -12.64
CA ALA A 122 -12.21 -8.23 -13.98
C ALA A 122 -13.60 -7.59 -14.16
N GLY A 123 -13.64 -6.44 -14.80
CA GLY A 123 -14.81 -5.59 -14.95
C GLY A 123 -15.97 -6.23 -15.73
N ASP A 124 -15.68 -7.07 -16.73
CA ASP A 124 -16.70 -7.64 -17.61
C ASP A 124 -16.36 -9.04 -18.19
N ALA A 125 -17.24 -9.55 -19.07
CA ALA A 125 -17.09 -10.83 -19.76
C ALA A 125 -15.87 -10.91 -20.69
N ARG A 126 -15.42 -9.79 -21.26
CA ARG A 126 -14.30 -9.71 -22.22
C ARG A 126 -12.98 -9.91 -21.48
N GLU A 127 -12.84 -9.30 -20.31
CA GLU A 127 -11.67 -9.46 -19.43
C GLU A 127 -11.54 -10.90 -18.91
N ARG A 128 -12.65 -11.55 -18.51
CA ARG A 128 -12.66 -13.00 -18.19
C ARG A 128 -12.33 -13.88 -19.39
N SER A 129 -12.82 -13.50 -20.58
CA SER A 129 -12.47 -14.20 -21.82
C SER A 129 -10.99 -14.06 -22.16
N LEU A 130 -10.38 -12.91 -21.88
CA LEU A 130 -8.95 -12.67 -22.03
C LEU A 130 -8.14 -13.56 -21.09
N LEU A 131 -8.47 -13.63 -19.79
CA LEU A 131 -7.83 -14.55 -18.84
C LEU A 131 -7.88 -16.00 -19.35
N LYS A 132 -9.07 -16.47 -19.74
CA LYS A 132 -9.28 -17.82 -20.27
C LYS A 132 -8.46 -18.08 -21.54
N SER A 133 -8.45 -17.12 -22.48
CA SER A 133 -7.69 -17.23 -23.74
C SER A 133 -6.18 -17.23 -23.53
N ALA A 134 -5.70 -16.58 -22.47
CA ALA A 134 -4.29 -16.59 -22.07
C ALA A 134 -3.89 -17.85 -21.29
N GLY A 135 -4.83 -18.76 -21.01
CA GLY A 135 -4.61 -20.04 -20.33
C GLY A 135 -4.64 -19.95 -18.80
N TYR A 136 -5.18 -18.88 -18.21
CA TYR A 136 -5.28 -18.75 -16.77
C TYR A 136 -6.50 -19.49 -16.18
N GLN A 137 -6.28 -20.15 -15.04
CA GLN A 137 -7.32 -20.58 -14.12
C GLN A 137 -7.49 -19.53 -13.01
N TRP A 138 -8.66 -19.50 -12.37
CA TRP A 138 -8.93 -18.60 -11.26
C TRP A 138 -10.05 -19.12 -10.35
N THR A 139 -10.06 -18.68 -9.10
CA THR A 139 -11.23 -18.79 -8.22
C THR A 139 -11.97 -17.45 -8.18
N VAL A 140 -13.30 -17.50 -7.99
CA VAL A 140 -14.13 -16.28 -7.92
C VAL A 140 -14.23 -15.84 -6.46
N LYS A 141 -13.42 -14.84 -6.09
CA LYS A 141 -13.37 -14.24 -4.74
C LYS A 141 -14.65 -13.43 -4.46
N VAL A 142 -15.09 -12.65 -5.43
CA VAL A 142 -16.35 -11.89 -5.39
C VAL A 142 -17.03 -11.98 -6.75
N ALA A 143 -18.23 -12.59 -6.78
CA ALA A 143 -18.96 -12.88 -8.03
C ALA A 143 -19.73 -11.67 -8.61
N ASP A 144 -19.92 -10.63 -7.82
CA ASP A 144 -20.53 -9.35 -8.22
C ASP A 144 -20.04 -8.24 -7.28
N VAL A 145 -19.02 -7.48 -7.70
CA VAL A 145 -18.39 -6.44 -6.87
C VAL A 145 -19.27 -5.19 -6.78
N GLU A 146 -20.08 -4.90 -7.82
CA GLU A 146 -21.01 -3.77 -7.80
C GLU A 146 -22.14 -4.01 -6.79
N GLU A 147 -22.72 -5.22 -6.78
CA GLU A 147 -23.72 -5.62 -5.79
C GLU A 147 -23.14 -5.65 -4.37
N GLN A 148 -21.91 -6.17 -4.20
CA GLN A 148 -21.23 -6.15 -2.91
C GLN A 148 -21.07 -4.71 -2.38
N ASN A 149 -20.56 -3.78 -3.19
CA ASN A 149 -20.47 -2.36 -2.83
C ASN A 149 -21.86 -1.74 -2.59
N ARG A 150 -22.92 -2.19 -3.26
CA ARG A 150 -24.29 -1.74 -3.01
C ARG A 150 -24.79 -2.20 -1.64
N LEU A 151 -24.53 -3.44 -1.25
CA LEU A 151 -24.87 -3.96 0.07
C LEU A 151 -24.05 -3.28 1.18
N ASP A 152 -22.78 -2.99 0.95
CA ASP A 152 -21.92 -2.32 1.93
C ASP A 152 -22.32 -0.87 2.16
N ARG A 153 -22.73 -0.12 1.12
CA ARG A 153 -23.39 1.19 1.28
C ARG A 153 -24.68 1.15 2.11
N VAL A 154 -25.44 0.05 2.08
CA VAL A 154 -26.63 -0.13 2.93
C VAL A 154 -26.23 -0.37 4.39
N LYS A 155 -25.15 -1.13 4.63
CA LYS A 155 -24.58 -1.31 5.99
C LYS A 155 -24.08 0.03 6.55
N ASP A 156 -23.37 0.83 5.75
CA ASP A 156 -22.90 2.17 6.14
C ASP A 156 -24.06 3.08 6.54
N ALA A 157 -25.11 3.17 5.71
CA ALA A 157 -26.29 3.96 6.02
C ALA A 157 -26.99 3.48 7.31
N ALA A 158 -27.06 2.15 7.52
CA ALA A 158 -27.63 1.57 8.73
C ALA A 158 -26.77 1.76 9.99
N TYR A 159 -25.44 1.87 9.84
CA TYR A 159 -24.51 2.17 10.93
C TYR A 159 -24.61 3.65 11.33
N ALA A 160 -24.47 4.58 10.38
CA ALA A 160 -24.59 6.01 10.62
C ALA A 160 -25.95 6.40 11.22
N ALA A 161 -27.05 5.77 10.77
CA ALA A 161 -28.38 5.99 11.35
C ALA A 161 -28.51 5.55 12.84
N LYS A 162 -27.60 4.70 13.34
CA LYS A 162 -27.59 4.20 14.72
C LYS A 162 -26.47 4.80 15.58
N THR A 163 -25.46 5.42 14.98
CA THR A 163 -24.24 5.85 15.66
C THR A 163 -24.05 7.36 15.53
N THR A 164 -24.28 8.10 16.62
CA THR A 164 -24.10 9.57 16.64
C THR A 164 -22.64 10.00 16.73
N VAL A 165 -21.79 9.19 17.37
CA VAL A 165 -20.34 9.40 17.49
C VAL A 165 -19.69 8.02 17.52
N SER A 166 -18.79 7.75 16.60
CA SER A 166 -18.04 6.48 16.56
C SER A 166 -16.87 6.48 17.54
N PRO A 167 -16.24 5.32 17.83
CA PRO A 167 -15.05 5.26 18.68
C PRO A 167 -13.77 5.76 17.99
N LEU A 168 -13.82 6.19 16.72
CA LEU A 168 -12.67 6.80 16.04
C LEU A 168 -12.27 8.13 16.71
N PRO A 169 -10.99 8.53 16.62
CA PRO A 169 -10.51 9.80 17.16
C PRO A 169 -11.34 11.01 16.74
N SER A 170 -11.77 11.13 15.48
CA SER A 170 -12.63 12.22 15.01
C SER A 170 -14.06 12.12 15.55
N GLY A 171 -14.59 10.90 15.66
CA GLY A 171 -15.99 10.55 15.91
C GLY A 171 -16.80 10.19 14.65
N ARG A 172 -16.17 10.20 13.45
CA ARG A 172 -16.81 9.99 12.14
C ARG A 172 -17.36 8.56 12.00
N ASP A 173 -18.50 8.43 11.33
CA ASP A 173 -19.36 7.26 11.21
C ASP A 173 -19.59 6.78 9.76
N THR A 174 -19.09 7.55 8.77
CA THR A 174 -19.23 7.26 7.34
C THR A 174 -18.05 7.83 6.55
N TYR A 175 -17.74 7.24 5.40
CA TYR A 175 -16.71 7.74 4.49
C TYR A 175 -16.89 9.22 4.18
N ARG A 176 -15.79 9.95 4.28
CA ARG A 176 -15.70 11.36 3.95
C ARG A 176 -15.88 11.62 2.45
N ARG A 177 -16.18 12.87 2.14
CA ARG A 177 -16.07 13.49 0.82
C ARG A 177 -14.90 14.47 0.84
N LEU A 178 -14.42 14.95 -0.32
CA LEU A 178 -13.29 15.88 -0.35
C LEU A 178 -13.51 17.11 0.57
N ALA A 179 -14.73 17.68 0.56
CA ALA A 179 -15.09 18.81 1.41
C ALA A 179 -15.02 18.51 2.92
N ASP A 180 -15.28 17.27 3.35
CA ASP A 180 -15.13 16.87 4.76
C ASP A 180 -13.66 16.91 5.18
N TYR A 181 -12.74 16.40 4.35
CA TYR A 181 -11.30 16.47 4.64
C TYR A 181 -10.81 17.91 4.72
N GLU A 182 -11.23 18.78 3.81
CA GLU A 182 -10.86 20.20 3.85
C GLU A 182 -11.38 20.89 5.12
N ALA A 183 -12.61 20.57 5.54
CA ALA A 183 -13.21 21.06 6.78
C ALA A 183 -12.47 20.53 8.02
N ASP A 184 -12.12 19.25 8.07
CA ASP A 184 -11.42 18.61 9.19
C ASP A 184 -9.98 19.12 9.35
N LEU A 185 -9.23 19.27 8.25
CA LEU A 185 -7.90 19.88 8.26
C LEU A 185 -7.94 21.33 8.75
N THR A 186 -8.96 22.09 8.33
CA THR A 186 -9.22 23.46 8.80
C THR A 186 -9.60 23.50 10.28
N LEU A 187 -10.43 22.55 10.73
CA LEU A 187 -10.86 22.40 12.13
C LEU A 187 -9.67 22.07 13.04
N LEU A 188 -8.80 21.14 12.64
CA LEU A 188 -7.58 20.77 13.36
C LEU A 188 -6.67 21.98 13.57
N ALA A 189 -6.40 22.74 12.50
CA ALA A 189 -5.60 23.95 12.56
C ALA A 189 -6.22 25.03 13.47
N LYS A 190 -7.55 25.24 13.38
CA LYS A 190 -8.28 26.24 14.18
C LYS A 190 -8.38 25.86 15.66
N ARG A 191 -8.58 24.58 15.98
CA ARG A 191 -8.78 24.08 17.34
C ARG A 191 -7.46 23.86 18.09
N TYR A 192 -6.39 23.52 17.38
CA TYR A 192 -5.08 23.19 17.98
C TYR A 192 -3.91 24.04 17.43
N PRO A 193 -3.99 25.39 17.36
CA PRO A 193 -2.99 26.22 16.68
C PRO A 193 -1.58 26.21 17.31
N LYS A 194 -1.44 25.69 18.54
CA LYS A 194 -0.14 25.46 19.21
C LYS A 194 0.52 24.12 18.83
N LEU A 195 -0.23 23.24 18.17
CA LEU A 195 0.20 21.89 17.77
C LEU A 195 0.12 21.69 16.24
N VAL A 196 -0.81 22.34 15.56
CA VAL A 196 -1.15 22.13 14.15
C VAL A 196 -0.83 23.36 13.32
N LYS A 197 -0.17 23.15 12.19
CA LYS A 197 0.02 24.13 11.12
C LYS A 197 -0.59 23.57 9.83
N PRO A 198 -1.54 24.25 9.18
CA PRO A 198 -2.05 23.81 7.89
C PRO A 198 -0.95 23.95 6.82
N ILE A 199 -0.93 23.03 5.87
CA ILE A 199 -0.03 23.08 4.71
C ILE A 199 -0.82 22.90 3.41
N THR A 200 -0.40 23.63 2.38
CA THR A 200 -0.78 23.41 0.99
C THR A 200 0.50 23.08 0.25
N LEU A 201 0.52 21.98 -0.49
CA LEU A 201 1.69 21.57 -1.26
C LEU A 201 1.79 22.42 -2.55
N PRO A 202 3.00 22.66 -3.09
CA PRO A 202 3.23 23.74 -4.05
C PRO A 202 2.63 23.50 -5.43
N TYR A 203 2.41 22.25 -5.83
CA TYR A 203 1.83 21.91 -7.13
C TYR A 203 0.32 21.69 -6.97
N LYS A 204 -0.46 22.35 -7.82
CA LYS A 204 -1.88 22.04 -7.97
C LYS A 204 -2.04 20.83 -8.87
N THR A 205 -3.09 20.05 -8.63
CA THR A 205 -3.46 18.91 -9.47
C THR A 205 -3.77 19.32 -10.91
N SER A 206 -3.97 18.35 -11.79
CA SER A 206 -4.29 18.55 -13.22
C SER A 206 -5.51 19.46 -13.47
N GLU A 207 -6.53 19.39 -12.62
CA GLU A 207 -7.74 20.22 -12.66
C GLU A 207 -7.64 21.47 -11.77
N GLY A 208 -6.45 21.76 -11.23
CA GLY A 208 -6.16 22.98 -10.49
C GLY A 208 -6.54 22.97 -9.01
N ARG A 209 -6.90 21.81 -8.42
CA ARG A 209 -7.20 21.67 -6.99
C ARG A 209 -5.91 21.74 -6.15
N PRO A 210 -5.96 22.32 -4.94
CA PRO A 210 -4.82 22.33 -4.03
C PRO A 210 -4.68 20.98 -3.30
N VAL A 211 -3.48 20.41 -3.24
CA VAL A 211 -3.18 19.28 -2.35
C VAL A 211 -2.90 19.81 -0.94
N ARG A 212 -3.66 19.36 0.06
CA ARG A 212 -3.73 19.95 1.41
C ARG A 212 -3.48 18.93 2.52
N GLY A 213 -2.90 19.41 3.62
CA GLY A 213 -2.61 18.60 4.80
C GLY A 213 -2.32 19.43 6.04
N VAL A 214 -1.75 18.79 7.06
CA VAL A 214 -1.32 19.42 8.32
C VAL A 214 0.07 18.97 8.75
N GLU A 215 0.83 19.86 9.39
CA GLU A 215 2.05 19.56 10.13
C GLU A 215 1.75 19.64 11.64
N ILE A 216 2.00 18.57 12.37
CA ILE A 216 1.67 18.37 13.78
C ILE A 216 2.96 18.24 14.60
N THR A 217 3.20 19.17 15.52
CA THR A 217 4.31 19.15 16.50
C THR A 217 4.10 20.20 17.58
N THR A 218 4.80 20.13 18.72
CA THR A 218 4.84 21.26 19.65
C THR A 218 5.47 22.51 19.02
N ASN A 219 4.73 23.64 19.07
CA ASN A 219 5.11 24.93 18.48
C ASN A 219 5.45 24.82 16.98
N PRO A 220 4.49 24.51 16.09
CA PRO A 220 4.77 24.17 14.69
C PRO A 220 5.36 25.31 13.86
N GLN A 221 5.24 26.55 14.31
CA GLN A 221 5.91 27.73 13.72
C GLN A 221 7.37 27.90 14.13
N ASN A 222 7.86 27.11 15.09
CA ASN A 222 9.29 27.08 15.41
C ASN A 222 10.07 26.54 14.20
N VAL A 223 11.10 27.26 13.79
CA VAL A 223 11.98 26.90 12.66
C VAL A 223 13.40 26.51 13.10
N THR A 224 13.59 26.25 14.41
CA THR A 224 14.92 26.04 15.02
C THR A 224 15.09 24.71 15.76
N ASP A 225 14.10 23.82 15.78
CA ASP A 225 14.16 22.59 16.60
C ASP A 225 14.82 21.39 15.92
N GLY A 226 14.92 21.37 14.59
CA GLY A 226 15.59 20.30 13.84
C GLY A 226 15.05 18.89 14.12
N LYS A 227 13.77 18.79 14.51
CA LYS A 227 13.10 17.51 14.80
C LYS A 227 13.04 16.62 13.55
N PRO A 228 13.13 15.29 13.68
CA PRO A 228 12.91 14.37 12.57
C PRO A 228 11.45 14.42 12.10
N VAL A 229 11.23 14.16 10.82
CA VAL A 229 9.92 14.27 10.18
C VAL A 229 9.36 12.89 9.83
N PHE A 230 8.14 12.62 10.30
CA PHE A 230 7.31 11.52 9.83
C PHE A 230 6.37 12.08 8.75
N PHE A 231 6.31 11.45 7.58
CA PHE A 231 5.32 11.78 6.56
C PHE A 231 4.33 10.63 6.40
N LEU A 232 3.06 10.92 6.67
CA LEU A 232 1.93 10.01 6.47
C LEU A 232 1.05 10.53 5.32
N MET A 233 0.80 9.69 4.33
CA MET A 233 -0.08 10.02 3.20
C MET A 233 -1.08 8.91 2.91
N GLY A 234 -2.22 9.27 2.32
CA GLY A 234 -3.27 8.36 1.87
C GLY A 234 -3.91 8.83 0.56
N ALA A 235 -4.84 8.03 0.03
CA ALA A 235 -5.47 8.17 -1.29
C ALA A 235 -4.47 8.62 -2.35
N HIS A 236 -3.40 7.83 -2.48
CA HIS A 236 -2.45 7.96 -3.58
C HIS A 236 -3.04 7.31 -4.84
N HIS A 237 -3.70 6.15 -4.71
CA HIS A 237 -4.78 5.79 -5.63
C HIS A 237 -6.13 6.28 -5.09
N ALA A 238 -7.05 6.63 -5.98
CA ALA A 238 -8.24 7.41 -5.64
C ALA A 238 -9.40 6.61 -4.98
N ARG A 239 -9.58 5.34 -5.35
CA ARG A 239 -10.57 4.41 -4.79
C ARG A 239 -10.24 3.87 -3.38
N GLU A 240 -9.04 4.10 -2.89
CA GLU A 240 -8.54 3.47 -1.65
C GLU A 240 -9.05 4.23 -0.40
N TRP A 241 -10.36 4.46 -0.28
CA TRP A 241 -10.92 5.40 0.70
C TRP A 241 -10.48 5.14 2.17
N PRO A 242 -10.36 3.89 2.67
CA PRO A 242 -9.84 3.61 4.03
C PRO A 242 -8.44 4.18 4.32
N SER A 243 -7.59 4.36 3.30
CA SER A 243 -6.25 4.93 3.46
C SER A 243 -6.31 6.40 3.88
N ALA A 244 -7.18 7.20 3.25
CA ALA A 244 -7.40 8.60 3.58
C ALA A 244 -8.05 8.78 4.94
N GLU A 245 -9.01 7.90 5.29
CA GLU A 245 -9.64 7.88 6.61
C GLU A 245 -8.59 7.61 7.70
N THR A 246 -7.78 6.55 7.55
CA THR A 246 -6.71 6.20 8.50
C THR A 246 -5.72 7.35 8.72
N ALA A 247 -5.37 8.08 7.65
CA ALA A 247 -4.50 9.26 7.74
C ALA A 247 -5.12 10.40 8.57
N ILE A 248 -6.37 10.79 8.29
CA ILE A 248 -7.02 11.90 9.01
C ILE A 248 -7.35 11.53 10.46
N GLU A 249 -7.72 10.28 10.74
CA GLU A 249 -7.95 9.81 12.11
C GLU A 249 -6.68 9.87 12.96
N TYR A 250 -5.51 9.55 12.38
CA TYR A 250 -4.23 9.72 13.09
C TYR A 250 -3.92 11.20 13.41
N ALA A 251 -4.27 12.14 12.54
CA ALA A 251 -4.16 13.57 12.82
C ALA A 251 -5.09 14.02 13.98
N PHE A 252 -6.29 13.45 14.07
CA PHE A 252 -7.18 13.66 15.21
C PHE A 252 -6.66 13.01 16.50
N ASP A 253 -6.09 11.81 16.47
CA ASP A 253 -5.56 11.14 17.66
C ASP A 253 -4.40 11.95 18.28
N LEU A 254 -3.40 12.28 17.46
CA LEU A 254 -2.23 13.06 17.90
C LEU A 254 -2.61 14.38 18.57
N THR A 255 -3.68 15.03 18.09
CA THR A 255 -4.11 16.35 18.59
C THR A 255 -5.10 16.28 19.75
N LYS A 256 -6.08 15.37 19.73
CA LYS A 256 -7.06 15.19 20.81
C LYS A 256 -6.45 14.57 22.06
N ASN A 257 -5.40 13.76 21.93
CA ASN A 257 -4.75 13.04 23.03
C ASN A 257 -3.39 13.60 23.46
N TYR A 258 -2.88 14.66 22.82
CA TYR A 258 -1.76 15.44 23.37
C TYR A 258 -2.10 15.98 24.77
N GLY A 259 -1.19 15.80 25.72
CA GLY A 259 -1.36 16.18 27.12
C GLY A 259 -2.22 15.21 27.94
N LYS A 260 -2.85 14.20 27.32
CA LYS A 260 -3.65 13.15 27.99
C LYS A 260 -2.94 11.80 27.96
N ASN A 261 -2.50 11.38 26.78
CA ASN A 261 -1.75 10.14 26.58
C ASN A 261 -0.24 10.45 26.58
N LYS A 262 0.53 9.76 27.44
CA LYS A 262 1.97 9.98 27.59
C LYS A 262 2.78 9.61 26.34
N ARG A 263 2.41 8.53 25.62
CA ARG A 263 3.04 8.06 24.37
C ARG A 263 2.90 9.14 23.28
N ILE A 264 1.66 9.55 23.00
CA ILE A 264 1.34 10.60 22.02
C ILE A 264 1.98 11.94 22.39
N THR A 265 1.96 12.33 23.66
CA THR A 265 2.60 13.57 24.14
C THR A 265 4.10 13.57 23.86
N SER A 266 4.78 12.44 24.12
CA SER A 266 6.19 12.23 23.80
C SER A 266 6.47 12.31 22.30
N ILE A 267 5.63 11.68 21.47
CA ILE A 267 5.74 11.71 19.99
C ILE A 267 5.66 13.16 19.48
N VAL A 268 4.56 13.87 19.75
CA VAL A 268 4.33 15.26 19.27
C VAL A 268 5.37 16.26 19.79
N GLN A 269 6.01 15.97 20.93
CA GLN A 269 7.15 16.75 21.44
C GLN A 269 8.47 16.49 20.70
N LYS A 270 8.70 15.25 20.23
CA LYS A 270 9.98 14.81 19.67
C LYS A 270 10.04 14.86 18.15
N THR A 271 8.92 14.68 17.45
CA THR A 271 8.86 14.62 15.99
C THR A 271 8.06 15.78 15.39
N ARG A 272 8.11 15.89 14.06
CA ARG A 272 7.15 16.63 13.24
C ARG A 272 6.40 15.63 12.37
N THR A 273 5.09 15.49 12.56
CA THR A 273 4.27 14.60 11.73
C THR A 273 3.56 15.42 10.66
N ILE A 274 3.89 15.18 9.40
CA ILE A 274 3.18 15.72 8.24
C ILE A 274 2.12 14.70 7.84
N VAL A 275 0.86 15.12 7.76
CA VAL A 275 -0.27 14.28 7.31
C VAL A 275 -0.90 14.93 6.09
N VAL A 276 -0.99 14.17 4.98
CA VAL A 276 -1.69 14.57 3.76
C VAL A 276 -2.67 13.46 3.39
N PRO A 277 -3.94 13.54 3.83
CA PRO A 277 -4.88 12.43 3.71
C PRO A 277 -5.24 12.03 2.28
N ILE A 278 -5.16 12.97 1.33
CA ILE A 278 -5.45 12.73 -0.08
C ILE A 278 -4.33 13.37 -0.90
N ILE A 279 -3.57 12.54 -1.62
CA ILE A 279 -2.56 13.00 -2.59
C ILE A 279 -3.18 13.17 -3.97
N ASN A 280 -3.93 12.17 -4.45
CA ASN A 280 -4.62 12.21 -5.74
C ASN A 280 -6.00 12.86 -5.61
N VAL A 281 -6.02 14.20 -5.45
CA VAL A 281 -7.24 14.95 -5.13
C VAL A 281 -8.27 14.93 -6.27
N ASP A 282 -7.83 14.98 -7.53
CA ASP A 282 -8.76 14.96 -8.69
C ASP A 282 -9.39 13.57 -8.87
N GLY A 283 -8.58 12.51 -8.80
CA GLY A 283 -9.06 11.14 -8.87
C GLY A 283 -9.98 10.83 -7.70
N TYR A 284 -9.60 11.21 -6.47
CA TYR A 284 -10.42 10.99 -5.28
C TYR A 284 -11.77 11.71 -5.40
N ASN A 285 -11.77 12.98 -5.82
CA ASN A 285 -13.02 13.71 -6.07
C ASN A 285 -13.88 13.03 -7.14
N THR A 286 -13.26 12.48 -8.19
CA THR A 286 -13.97 11.68 -9.21
C THR A 286 -14.61 10.45 -8.59
N SER A 287 -13.86 9.69 -7.77
CA SER A 287 -14.37 8.46 -7.12
C SER A 287 -15.52 8.68 -6.13
N ARG A 288 -15.63 9.87 -5.55
CA ARG A 288 -16.68 10.21 -4.56
C ARG A 288 -17.88 10.96 -5.14
N GLU A 289 -17.66 11.85 -6.09
CA GLU A 289 -18.64 12.88 -6.48
C GLU A 289 -19.05 12.86 -7.97
N ALA A 290 -18.35 12.13 -8.84
CA ALA A 290 -18.66 12.16 -10.27
C ALA A 290 -20.02 11.53 -10.58
N ALA A 291 -20.74 12.13 -11.53
CA ALA A 291 -21.90 11.51 -12.13
C ALA A 291 -21.44 10.50 -13.20
N PRO A 292 -22.05 9.31 -13.31
CA PRO A 292 -21.74 8.36 -14.37
C PRO A 292 -21.99 8.97 -15.75
N LYS A 293 -21.08 8.73 -16.71
CA LYS A 293 -21.18 9.15 -18.10
C LYS A 293 -20.61 8.08 -19.04
N GLY A 294 -20.96 8.19 -20.33
CA GLY A 294 -20.59 7.18 -21.31
C GLY A 294 -21.35 5.88 -21.07
N ASP A 295 -20.64 4.77 -21.19
CA ASP A 295 -21.08 3.40 -20.91
C ASP A 295 -20.70 2.92 -19.49
N PHE A 296 -20.07 3.78 -18.67
CA PHE A 296 -19.65 3.46 -17.31
C PHE A 296 -20.79 3.59 -16.28
N SER A 297 -20.84 2.63 -15.36
CA SER A 297 -21.73 2.62 -14.18
C SER A 297 -21.27 3.60 -13.10
N LYS A 298 -22.03 3.71 -11.99
CA LYS A 298 -21.54 4.41 -10.79
C LYS A 298 -20.34 3.71 -10.17
N PHE A 299 -20.34 2.38 -10.18
CA PHE A 299 -19.30 1.57 -9.60
C PHE A 299 -17.95 1.78 -10.31
N ASP A 300 -17.94 1.89 -11.64
CA ASP A 300 -16.72 2.21 -12.41
C ASP A 300 -16.06 3.53 -11.98
N TYR A 301 -16.87 4.58 -11.75
CA TYR A 301 -16.37 5.86 -11.24
C TYR A 301 -15.85 5.73 -9.80
N GLU A 302 -16.55 5.02 -8.91
CA GLU A 302 -16.05 4.72 -7.56
C GLU A 302 -14.71 3.97 -7.60
N MET A 303 -14.51 3.10 -8.60
CA MET A 303 -13.28 2.33 -8.82
C MET A 303 -12.13 3.09 -9.50
N LYS A 304 -12.27 4.41 -9.71
CA LYS A 304 -11.19 5.29 -10.22
C LYS A 304 -9.92 5.15 -9.37
N ARG A 305 -8.82 4.64 -9.97
CA ARG A 305 -7.50 4.50 -9.30
C ARG A 305 -6.59 5.70 -9.57
N LYS A 306 -6.42 6.02 -10.86
CA LYS A 306 -5.40 6.94 -11.41
C LYS A 306 -5.67 8.43 -11.15
N THR A 307 -4.72 9.28 -11.55
CA THR A 307 -4.89 10.74 -11.64
C THR A 307 -5.83 11.12 -12.82
N CYS A 308 -5.87 12.40 -13.21
CA CYS A 308 -6.89 12.96 -14.09
C CYS A 308 -6.38 13.72 -15.32
N GLU A 309 -5.06 13.86 -15.49
CA GLU A 309 -4.48 14.55 -16.65
C GLU A 309 -4.71 13.81 -17.97
N ALA A 310 -4.68 14.54 -19.10
CA ALA A 310 -4.43 13.91 -20.39
C ALA A 310 -2.92 13.73 -20.59
N THR A 311 -2.53 12.68 -21.30
CA THR A 311 -1.13 12.41 -21.67
C THR A 311 -0.95 12.49 -23.20
N ALA A 312 0.27 12.36 -23.71
CA ALA A 312 0.52 12.45 -25.15
C ALA A 312 -0.10 11.29 -25.95
N LYS A 313 -0.58 10.25 -25.24
CA LYS A 313 -1.27 9.07 -25.80
C LYS A 313 -2.80 9.10 -25.68
N THR A 314 -3.36 10.05 -24.94
CA THR A 314 -4.82 10.19 -24.80
C THR A 314 -5.43 10.52 -26.17
N LEU A 315 -6.56 9.90 -26.53
CA LEU A 315 -7.15 10.10 -27.86
C LEU A 315 -7.68 11.54 -28.02
N PRO A 316 -7.68 12.11 -29.24
CA PRO A 316 -8.15 13.48 -29.48
C PRO A 316 -9.54 13.80 -28.90
N GLU A 317 -10.47 12.86 -29.01
CA GLU A 317 -11.83 12.91 -28.48
C GLU A 317 -11.92 12.85 -26.95
N GLU A 318 -10.84 12.45 -26.26
CA GLU A 318 -10.74 12.32 -24.80
C GLU A 318 -9.94 13.45 -24.14
N LEU A 319 -9.29 14.34 -24.90
CA LEU A 319 -8.41 15.38 -24.36
C LEU A 319 -9.14 16.44 -23.51
N GLY A 320 -10.42 16.69 -23.81
CA GLY A 320 -11.20 17.81 -23.28
C GLY A 320 -11.79 17.60 -21.88
N GLY A 321 -12.09 18.70 -21.20
CA GLY A 321 -12.81 18.73 -19.93
C GLY A 321 -12.06 18.17 -18.72
N ASP A 322 -12.70 18.28 -17.55
CA ASP A 322 -12.29 17.58 -16.33
C ASP A 322 -12.68 16.09 -16.36
N CYS A 323 -12.05 15.28 -15.51
CA CYS A 323 -12.24 13.84 -15.43
C CYS A 323 -13.67 13.46 -15.03
N GLY A 324 -14.26 14.14 -14.03
CA GLY A 324 -15.64 13.87 -13.61
C GLY A 324 -16.68 14.17 -14.70
N ASN A 325 -16.37 15.06 -15.64
CA ASN A 325 -17.26 15.45 -16.73
C ASN A 325 -16.99 14.79 -18.08
N ASN A 326 -15.83 14.15 -18.26
CA ASN A 326 -15.43 13.48 -19.50
C ASN A 326 -16.02 12.05 -19.56
N PRO A 327 -16.62 11.62 -20.70
CA PRO A 327 -17.17 10.27 -20.86
C PRO A 327 -16.17 9.12 -20.67
N GLN A 328 -14.86 9.40 -20.78
CA GLN A 328 -13.75 8.46 -20.61
C GLN A 328 -12.86 8.82 -19.41
N GLY A 329 -13.36 9.69 -18.52
CA GLY A 329 -12.63 10.17 -17.35
C GLY A 329 -12.16 9.06 -16.40
N VAL A 330 -12.97 8.00 -16.22
CA VAL A 330 -12.61 6.83 -15.40
C VAL A 330 -11.22 6.29 -15.79
N GLN A 331 -11.01 6.04 -17.09
CA GLN A 331 -9.77 5.47 -17.62
C GLN A 331 -8.63 6.49 -17.82
N ARG A 332 -8.88 7.78 -17.66
CA ARG A 332 -7.91 8.89 -17.87
C ARG A 332 -6.78 8.90 -16.83
N GLY A 333 -5.68 9.58 -17.15
CA GLY A 333 -4.57 9.83 -16.22
C GLY A 333 -3.63 8.64 -16.01
N THR A 334 -2.73 8.82 -15.04
CA THR A 334 -1.56 7.98 -14.78
C THR A 334 -1.65 7.35 -13.39
N ASP A 335 -1.07 6.17 -13.19
CA ASP A 335 -0.82 5.61 -11.85
C ASP A 335 0.30 6.42 -11.18
N PRO A 336 0.01 7.21 -10.12
CA PRO A 336 1.03 8.02 -9.48
C PRO A 336 2.07 7.16 -8.75
N ASN A 337 1.72 5.96 -8.28
CA ASN A 337 2.63 4.99 -7.68
C ASN A 337 3.35 4.09 -8.72
N ARG A 338 3.36 4.51 -9.99
CA ARG A 338 4.26 4.02 -11.05
C ARG A 338 5.07 5.15 -11.72
N ASN A 339 4.99 6.38 -11.21
CA ASN A 339 5.58 7.57 -11.86
C ASN A 339 6.80 8.18 -11.13
N TYR A 340 7.26 7.64 -9.99
CA TYR A 340 8.48 8.13 -9.32
C TYR A 340 9.73 7.78 -10.13
N PRO A 341 10.81 8.59 -10.11
CA PRO A 341 11.96 8.38 -11.01
C PRO A 341 12.83 7.19 -10.61
N GLY A 342 12.78 6.75 -9.35
CA GLY A 342 13.49 5.55 -8.89
C GLY A 342 12.98 4.31 -9.62
N PHE A 343 13.84 3.67 -10.41
CA PHE A 343 13.54 2.45 -11.19
C PHE A 343 12.38 2.56 -12.18
N TRP A 344 11.88 3.75 -12.51
CA TRP A 344 10.73 3.94 -13.42
C TRP A 344 10.82 3.15 -14.73
N GLY A 345 9.68 2.79 -15.32
CA GLY A 345 9.63 2.29 -16.70
C GLY A 345 10.06 0.83 -16.89
N GLY A 346 10.35 0.09 -15.82
CA GLY A 346 10.64 -1.34 -15.86
C GLY A 346 9.38 -2.20 -15.67
N PRO A 347 9.54 -3.44 -15.16
CA PRO A 347 8.42 -4.35 -14.89
C PRO A 347 7.37 -3.79 -13.91
N GLY A 348 6.15 -4.32 -13.97
CA GLY A 348 5.04 -3.91 -13.09
C GLY A 348 4.37 -2.58 -13.42
N ALA A 349 4.74 -1.94 -14.54
CA ALA A 349 4.31 -0.59 -14.89
C ALA A 349 3.96 -0.51 -16.39
N SER A 350 2.68 -0.31 -16.71
CA SER A 350 2.16 -0.44 -18.08
C SER A 350 2.52 0.74 -18.98
N THR A 351 2.67 0.45 -20.29
CA THR A 351 2.89 1.44 -21.36
C THR A 351 1.60 1.96 -21.99
N ASN A 352 0.49 1.22 -21.83
CA ASN A 352 -0.85 1.54 -22.33
C ASN A 352 -1.53 2.56 -21.40
N TYR A 353 -1.95 3.71 -21.94
CA TYR A 353 -2.55 4.79 -21.14
C TYR A 353 -3.90 4.43 -20.50
N ARG A 354 -4.62 3.43 -21.05
CA ARG A 354 -5.88 2.93 -20.46
C ARG A 354 -5.66 1.97 -19.31
N SER A 355 -4.48 1.39 -19.15
CA SER A 355 -4.21 0.47 -18.04
C SER A 355 -4.26 1.21 -16.71
N GLU A 356 -4.77 0.57 -15.67
CA GLU A 356 -4.81 1.12 -14.31
C GLU A 356 -3.41 1.25 -13.67
N THR A 357 -2.42 0.50 -14.18
CA THR A 357 -0.99 0.62 -13.79
C THR A 357 -0.17 1.42 -14.80
N TYR A 358 -0.81 2.28 -15.61
CA TYR A 358 -0.11 3.12 -16.58
C TYR A 358 0.90 4.04 -15.91
N ARG A 359 2.18 3.93 -16.31
CA ARG A 359 3.30 4.62 -15.66
C ARG A 359 3.52 6.08 -16.07
N GLY A 360 2.73 6.56 -17.03
CA GLY A 360 2.89 7.87 -17.67
C GLY A 360 3.89 7.84 -18.82
N ASP A 361 4.06 9.00 -19.48
CA ASP A 361 4.99 9.13 -20.60
C ASP A 361 6.44 9.40 -20.17
N GLN A 362 6.64 9.98 -18.98
CA GLN A 362 7.95 10.31 -18.38
C GLN A 362 7.88 10.24 -16.85
N PRO A 363 9.00 9.99 -16.15
CA PRO A 363 9.05 9.99 -14.69
C PRO A 363 8.84 11.38 -14.08
N SER A 364 8.10 11.43 -12.97
CA SER A 364 7.84 12.61 -12.13
C SER A 364 7.18 13.81 -12.85
N ILE A 365 6.34 13.56 -13.84
CA ILE A 365 5.58 14.62 -14.53
C ILE A 365 4.33 15.05 -13.76
N LEU A 366 3.78 14.18 -12.91
CA LEU A 366 2.51 14.43 -12.21
C LEU A 366 2.68 15.43 -11.06
N PRO A 367 1.81 16.45 -10.94
CA PRO A 367 1.80 17.37 -9.80
C PRO A 367 1.71 16.68 -8.43
N GLU A 368 0.94 15.59 -8.35
CA GLU A 368 0.73 14.75 -7.17
C GLU A 368 2.05 14.12 -6.70
N VAL A 369 2.81 13.55 -7.65
CA VAL A 369 4.14 12.97 -7.41
C VAL A 369 5.16 14.07 -7.10
N GLN A 370 5.11 15.20 -7.80
CA GLN A 370 5.98 16.36 -7.53
C GLN A 370 5.74 16.92 -6.12
N ASN A 371 4.51 16.89 -5.61
CA ASN A 371 4.17 17.26 -4.24
C ASN A 371 4.77 16.31 -3.20
N VAL A 372 4.63 14.99 -3.36
CA VAL A 372 5.26 14.00 -2.48
C VAL A 372 6.78 14.15 -2.48
N ARG A 373 7.38 14.23 -3.67
CA ARG A 373 8.82 14.48 -3.84
C ARG A 373 9.24 15.80 -3.21
N TRP A 374 8.43 16.85 -3.29
CA TRP A 374 8.74 18.12 -2.63
C TRP A 374 8.80 17.97 -1.10
N VAL A 375 7.84 17.26 -0.48
CA VAL A 375 7.87 17.01 0.98
C VAL A 375 9.13 16.21 1.36
N VAL A 376 9.38 15.07 0.71
CA VAL A 376 10.53 14.20 0.99
C VAL A 376 11.86 14.94 0.80
N SER A 377 12.04 15.62 -0.33
CA SER A 377 13.29 16.29 -0.69
C SER A 377 13.57 17.57 0.10
N ASN A 378 12.55 18.24 0.64
CA ASN A 378 12.73 19.53 1.32
C ASN A 378 12.63 19.47 2.85
N ARG A 379 12.05 18.41 3.43
CA ARG A 379 11.70 18.39 4.87
C ARG A 379 12.56 17.47 5.75
N GLN A 380 13.54 16.74 5.21
CA GLN A 380 14.24 15.66 5.93
C GLN A 380 13.26 14.61 6.50
N VAL A 381 12.43 14.05 5.63
CA VAL A 381 11.55 12.93 5.98
C VAL A 381 12.42 11.72 6.30
N THR A 382 12.49 11.35 7.58
CA THR A 382 13.28 10.22 8.07
C THR A 382 12.44 8.95 8.23
N GLY A 383 11.11 9.12 8.38
CA GLY A 383 10.12 8.05 8.36
C GLY A 383 8.98 8.39 7.40
N LEU A 384 8.52 7.44 6.60
CA LEU A 384 7.39 7.58 5.68
C LEU A 384 6.45 6.38 5.79
N ILE A 385 5.14 6.63 5.75
CA ILE A 385 4.12 5.61 5.42
C ILE A 385 3.23 6.18 4.32
N THR A 386 3.09 5.42 3.23
CA THR A 386 1.99 5.59 2.27
C THR A 386 0.93 4.54 2.55
N LEU A 387 -0.29 4.99 2.81
CA LEU A 387 -1.44 4.14 3.07
C LEU A 387 -2.16 3.88 1.75
N HIS A 388 -2.47 2.61 1.52
CA HIS A 388 -3.15 2.06 0.35
C HIS A 388 -4.20 1.02 0.79
N THR A 389 -4.93 0.42 -0.16
CA THR A 389 -5.82 -0.72 0.05
C THR A 389 -5.80 -1.59 -1.22
N PHE A 390 -5.73 -2.92 -1.17
CA PHE A 390 -5.91 -3.80 -0.01
C PHE A 390 -4.98 -5.03 -0.05
N GLY A 391 -4.94 -5.78 1.06
CA GLY A 391 -4.14 -7.00 1.17
C GLY A 391 -3.70 -7.37 2.59
N ASN A 392 -3.87 -6.47 3.57
CA ASN A 392 -3.32 -6.60 4.94
C ASN A 392 -1.79 -6.77 4.95
N LEU A 393 -1.08 -5.86 4.28
CA LEU A 393 0.36 -5.94 4.04
C LEU A 393 1.12 -4.73 4.60
N ILE A 394 2.37 -4.96 4.99
CA ILE A 394 3.38 -3.95 5.28
C ILE A 394 4.53 -4.19 4.31
N LEU A 395 4.50 -3.45 3.21
CA LEU A 395 5.43 -3.53 2.10
C LEU A 395 6.62 -2.60 2.31
N ARG A 396 7.78 -3.02 1.78
CA ARG A 396 9.07 -2.34 1.93
C ARG A 396 9.99 -2.59 0.72
N PRO A 397 10.98 -1.72 0.48
CA PRO A 397 11.99 -1.93 -0.56
C PRO A 397 12.67 -3.32 -0.52
N PRO A 398 13.05 -3.88 -1.70
CA PRO A 398 12.90 -3.29 -3.02
C PRO A 398 11.54 -3.61 -3.67
N GLY A 399 11.11 -2.72 -4.59
CA GLY A 399 10.00 -2.97 -5.52
C GLY A 399 10.32 -4.01 -6.59
N VAL A 400 11.60 -4.21 -6.92
CA VAL A 400 12.08 -5.10 -7.98
C VAL A 400 13.05 -6.13 -7.42
N MET A 401 12.81 -7.41 -7.66
CA MET A 401 13.68 -8.49 -7.14
C MET A 401 15.13 -8.34 -7.61
N ALA A 402 15.33 -8.00 -8.88
CA ALA A 402 16.65 -7.84 -9.50
C ALA A 402 17.49 -6.67 -8.92
N VAL A 403 16.87 -5.76 -8.15
CA VAL A 403 17.63 -4.72 -7.41
C VAL A 403 18.41 -5.33 -6.24
N GLY A 404 17.92 -6.42 -5.64
CA GLY A 404 18.54 -7.06 -4.48
C GLY A 404 18.29 -6.31 -3.16
N ALA A 405 18.63 -6.96 -2.04
CA ALA A 405 18.29 -6.47 -0.71
C ALA A 405 18.90 -5.09 -0.38
N PRO A 406 18.12 -4.15 0.21
CA PRO A 406 18.61 -2.83 0.60
C PRO A 406 19.69 -2.94 1.68
N PRO A 407 20.73 -2.07 1.71
CA PRO A 407 21.76 -2.08 2.77
C PRO A 407 21.21 -2.05 4.20
N ASP A 408 20.02 -1.50 4.43
CA ASP A 408 19.34 -1.46 5.72
C ASP A 408 18.36 -2.63 5.95
N GLU A 409 18.39 -3.70 5.14
CA GLU A 409 17.46 -4.85 5.20
C GLU A 409 17.17 -5.37 6.62
N PRO A 410 18.17 -5.59 7.52
CA PRO A 410 17.89 -6.04 8.88
C PRO A 410 17.07 -5.04 9.70
N ILE A 411 17.30 -3.73 9.48
CA ILE A 411 16.55 -2.65 10.15
C ILE A 411 15.14 -2.58 9.57
N TYR A 412 15.00 -2.70 8.25
CA TYR A 412 13.72 -2.68 7.55
C TYR A 412 12.82 -3.84 7.95
N LYS A 413 13.35 -5.06 7.93
CA LYS A 413 12.63 -6.29 8.31
C LYS A 413 12.21 -6.24 9.77
N ALA A 414 13.09 -5.81 10.68
CA ALA A 414 12.77 -5.69 12.11
C ALA A 414 11.73 -4.59 12.41
N LEU A 415 11.85 -3.42 11.78
CA LEU A 415 10.88 -2.34 11.95
C LEU A 415 9.51 -2.74 11.37
N GLY A 416 9.48 -3.27 10.15
CA GLY A 416 8.24 -3.79 9.53
C GLY A 416 7.58 -4.87 10.38
N ALA A 417 8.35 -5.76 11.03
CA ALA A 417 7.82 -6.78 11.93
C ALA A 417 7.21 -6.16 13.20
N SER A 418 7.82 -5.10 13.76
CA SER A 418 7.23 -4.39 14.91
C SER A 418 5.93 -3.65 14.55
N LEU A 419 5.79 -3.18 13.31
CA LEU A 419 4.54 -2.58 12.82
C LEU A 419 3.46 -3.65 12.58
N ALA A 420 3.85 -4.83 12.08
CA ALA A 420 2.97 -5.96 11.80
C ALA A 420 2.34 -6.58 13.05
N VAL A 421 3.05 -6.58 14.19
CA VAL A 421 2.49 -7.07 15.47
C VAL A 421 1.27 -6.26 15.90
N ASP A 422 1.28 -4.94 15.65
CA ASP A 422 0.22 -4.03 16.07
C ASP A 422 -1.08 -4.19 15.26
N ASN A 423 -1.03 -4.71 14.01
CA ASN A 423 -2.21 -4.83 13.13
C ASN A 423 -2.42 -6.21 12.47
N GLY A 424 -1.56 -7.19 12.72
CA GLY A 424 -1.66 -8.54 12.16
C GLY A 424 -1.38 -8.65 10.66
N TYR A 425 -0.72 -7.65 10.05
CA TYR A 425 -0.44 -7.62 8.61
C TYR A 425 0.85 -8.38 8.24
N THR A 426 0.98 -8.83 7.00
CA THR A 426 2.20 -9.50 6.51
C THR A 426 3.29 -8.50 6.12
N ASN A 427 4.44 -8.56 6.77
CA ASN A 427 5.62 -7.72 6.47
C ASN A 427 6.52 -8.39 5.42
N GLN A 428 6.57 -7.85 4.21
CA GLN A 428 7.31 -8.43 3.07
C GLN A 428 7.90 -7.38 2.12
N PRO A 429 9.02 -7.66 1.42
CA PRO A 429 9.45 -6.84 0.31
C PRO A 429 8.38 -6.69 -0.78
N SER A 430 8.22 -5.49 -1.35
CA SER A 430 7.21 -5.19 -2.36
C SER A 430 7.26 -6.16 -3.56
N TYR A 431 8.46 -6.55 -4.02
CA TYR A 431 8.62 -7.48 -5.15
C TYR A 431 8.01 -8.88 -4.94
N GLN A 432 7.71 -9.29 -3.69
CA GLN A 432 7.14 -10.61 -3.40
C GLN A 432 5.67 -10.73 -3.83
N LEU A 433 4.97 -9.60 -3.97
CA LEU A 433 3.69 -9.56 -4.71
C LEU A 433 3.96 -9.85 -6.18
N TYR A 434 4.66 -8.91 -6.79
CA TYR A 434 5.18 -8.87 -8.14
C TYR A 434 6.19 -7.72 -8.22
N ASP A 435 7.07 -7.70 -9.22
CA ASP A 435 7.93 -6.54 -9.43
C ASP A 435 7.08 -5.29 -9.69
N THR A 436 7.39 -4.20 -9.00
CA THR A 436 6.80 -2.86 -9.17
C THR A 436 7.89 -1.84 -9.41
N THR A 437 7.70 -0.94 -10.36
CA THR A 437 8.66 0.13 -10.68
C THR A 437 8.06 1.53 -10.58
N GLY A 438 8.88 2.50 -10.16
CA GLY A 438 8.44 3.87 -10.00
C GLY A 438 7.49 4.10 -8.81
N SER A 439 7.61 3.30 -7.74
CA SER A 439 6.84 3.46 -6.50
C SER A 439 7.46 4.47 -5.52
N THR A 440 6.65 4.91 -4.56
CA THR A 440 6.97 5.99 -3.63
C THR A 440 8.04 5.61 -2.62
N GLU A 441 7.85 4.45 -1.96
CA GLU A 441 8.70 3.95 -0.89
C GLU A 441 10.11 3.63 -1.42
N ASP A 442 10.20 3.00 -2.59
CA ASP A 442 11.47 2.70 -3.25
C ASP A 442 12.23 4.00 -3.59
N TRP A 443 11.64 4.94 -4.34
CA TRP A 443 12.33 6.21 -4.64
C TRP A 443 12.75 6.94 -3.36
N SER A 444 11.86 7.03 -2.37
CA SER A 444 12.15 7.76 -1.12
C SER A 444 13.33 7.15 -0.36
N TYR A 445 13.40 5.82 -0.25
CA TYR A 445 14.51 5.13 0.41
C TYR A 445 15.79 5.24 -0.42
N TRP A 446 15.78 4.84 -1.68
CA TRP A 446 17.00 4.76 -2.50
C TRP A 446 17.62 6.14 -2.80
N ALA A 447 16.81 7.20 -2.85
CA ALA A 447 17.28 8.57 -3.00
C ALA A 447 17.77 9.21 -1.68
N THR A 448 17.11 8.94 -0.55
CA THR A 448 17.35 9.67 0.71
C THR A 448 17.95 8.86 1.86
N GLY A 449 17.60 7.58 1.99
CA GLY A 449 17.88 6.77 3.17
C GLY A 449 16.87 6.95 4.32
N GLY A 450 15.79 7.72 4.15
CA GLY A 450 14.63 7.65 5.04
C GLY A 450 13.95 6.29 4.96
N LEU A 451 13.39 5.79 6.06
CA LEU A 451 12.71 4.48 6.09
C LEU A 451 11.23 4.68 5.72
N GLY A 452 10.77 4.04 4.64
CA GLY A 452 9.45 4.21 4.06
C GLY A 452 8.73 2.87 3.87
N PHE A 453 7.48 2.78 4.31
CA PHE A 453 6.65 1.59 4.14
C PHE A 453 5.38 1.91 3.36
N THR A 454 4.88 0.92 2.64
CA THR A 454 3.55 0.94 2.02
C THR A 454 2.64 0.01 2.81
N PHE A 455 1.47 0.48 3.22
CA PHE A 455 0.50 -0.29 4.02
C PHE A 455 -0.72 -0.59 3.16
N GLU A 456 -0.99 -1.87 2.89
CA GLU A 456 -2.21 -2.28 2.19
C GLU A 456 -3.29 -2.63 3.21
N ILE A 457 -4.27 -1.76 3.42
CA ILE A 457 -5.28 -1.92 4.46
C ILE A 457 -6.48 -2.75 3.97
N GLY A 458 -6.90 -3.75 4.76
CA GLY A 458 -8.15 -4.47 4.54
C GLY A 458 -8.08 -5.52 3.44
N SER A 459 -9.26 -5.89 2.93
CA SER A 459 -9.47 -6.91 1.88
C SER A 459 -10.44 -6.47 0.77
N SER A 460 -10.75 -5.17 0.69
CA SER A 460 -11.59 -4.55 -0.34
C SER A 460 -11.29 -3.04 -0.40
N PHE A 461 -11.63 -2.38 -1.51
CA PHE A 461 -11.50 -0.93 -1.68
C PHE A 461 -12.58 -0.16 -0.88
N HIS A 462 -13.83 -0.62 -0.91
CA HIS A 462 -14.98 0.04 -0.25
C HIS A 462 -15.76 -0.90 0.72
N PRO A 463 -15.08 -1.55 1.69
CA PRO A 463 -15.75 -2.33 2.73
C PRO A 463 -16.70 -1.47 3.58
N PRO A 464 -17.58 -2.07 4.40
CA PRO A 464 -18.39 -1.32 5.35
C PRO A 464 -17.50 -0.49 6.28
N TYR A 465 -17.85 0.77 6.51
CA TYR A 465 -17.02 1.74 7.25
C TYR A 465 -16.66 1.25 8.66
N ALA A 466 -17.62 0.62 9.35
CA ALA A 466 -17.40 0.03 10.67
C ALA A 466 -16.34 -1.08 10.66
N ASP A 467 -16.33 -1.92 9.62
CA ASP A 467 -15.41 -3.04 9.51
C ASP A 467 -14.05 -2.55 8.97
N GLY A 468 -14.06 -1.93 7.79
CA GLY A 468 -12.86 -1.56 7.04
C GLY A 468 -12.09 -0.33 7.52
N VAL A 469 -12.75 0.57 8.28
CA VAL A 469 -12.10 1.78 8.83
C VAL A 469 -12.01 1.69 10.35
N ILE A 470 -13.14 1.53 11.04
CA ILE A 470 -13.15 1.58 12.51
C ILE A 470 -12.41 0.38 13.09
N ALA A 471 -12.72 -0.84 12.64
CA ALA A 471 -12.10 -2.05 13.16
C ALA A 471 -10.60 -2.12 12.81
N HIS A 472 -10.20 -1.81 11.58
CA HIS A 472 -8.79 -1.75 11.17
C HIS A 472 -7.99 -0.66 11.89
N TYR A 473 -8.58 0.51 12.16
CA TYR A 473 -7.89 1.56 12.89
C TYR A 473 -7.67 1.18 14.35
N LEU A 474 -8.70 0.64 15.03
CA LEU A 474 -8.67 0.34 16.47
C LEU A 474 -8.16 -1.08 16.82
N GLY A 475 -7.94 -1.95 15.83
CA GLY A 475 -7.57 -3.34 16.05
C GLY A 475 -8.72 -4.14 16.66
N GLN A 476 -9.92 -4.02 16.09
CA GLN A 476 -11.12 -4.74 16.52
C GLN A 476 -11.54 -5.74 15.44
N ALA A 477 -12.25 -6.81 15.81
CA ALA A 477 -12.82 -7.71 14.81
C ALA A 477 -13.82 -6.93 13.91
N PRO A 478 -13.86 -7.18 12.60
CA PRO A 478 -13.24 -8.30 11.88
C PRO A 478 -11.80 -8.08 11.36
N ALA A 479 -11.12 -6.98 11.72
CA ALA A 479 -9.76 -6.74 11.25
C ALA A 479 -8.77 -7.84 11.73
N PRO A 480 -7.73 -8.17 10.94
CA PRO A 480 -6.65 -9.04 11.41
C PRO A 480 -5.96 -8.38 12.61
N GLY A 481 -5.31 -9.20 13.45
CA GLY A 481 -4.73 -8.72 14.70
C GLY A 481 -5.76 -8.14 15.68
N ALA A 482 -7.04 -8.51 15.60
CA ALA A 482 -8.05 -8.03 16.55
C ALA A 482 -7.60 -8.25 18.01
N GLY A 483 -7.50 -7.16 18.77
CA GLY A 483 -6.95 -7.12 20.12
C GLY A 483 -5.51 -6.59 20.25
N THR A 484 -4.74 -6.44 19.16
CA THR A 484 -3.34 -5.96 19.21
C THR A 484 -3.16 -4.44 18.99
N GLY A 485 -4.23 -3.72 18.61
CA GLY A 485 -4.28 -2.24 18.60
C GLY A 485 -4.49 -1.59 17.23
N GLY A 486 -4.37 -2.38 16.16
CA GLY A 486 -4.65 -1.98 14.77
C GLY A 486 -3.65 -0.99 14.20
N ASN A 487 -4.04 -0.39 13.06
CA ASN A 487 -3.22 0.61 12.37
C ASN A 487 -2.88 1.81 13.27
N ARG A 488 -3.70 2.12 14.29
CA ARG A 488 -3.42 3.16 15.26
C ARG A 488 -2.11 2.92 16.03
N GLU A 489 -1.90 1.72 16.59
CA GLU A 489 -0.67 1.44 17.33
C GLU A 489 0.53 1.33 16.37
N ALA A 490 0.37 0.74 15.17
CA ALA A 490 1.42 0.70 14.15
C ALA A 490 1.91 2.12 13.76
N LEU A 491 1.00 3.08 13.58
CA LEU A 491 1.36 4.48 13.27
C LEU A 491 2.06 5.19 14.45
N LEU A 492 1.73 4.85 15.71
CA LEU A 492 2.46 5.31 16.88
C LEU A 492 3.88 4.73 16.93
N THR A 493 4.01 3.42 16.65
CA THR A 493 5.28 2.70 16.57
C THR A 493 6.19 3.29 15.48
N MET A 494 5.66 3.61 14.29
CA MET A 494 6.42 4.30 13.24
C MET A 494 6.81 5.75 13.63
N SER A 495 5.95 6.46 14.35
CA SER A 495 6.25 7.81 14.83
C SER A 495 7.35 7.81 15.89
N GLU A 496 7.43 6.78 16.73
CA GLU A 496 8.53 6.59 17.68
C GLU A 496 9.83 6.17 16.99
N ALA A 497 9.75 5.30 15.97
CA ALA A 497 10.88 4.95 15.11
C ALA A 497 11.45 6.20 14.39
N THR A 498 10.59 7.08 13.90
CA THR A 498 10.98 8.38 13.33
C THR A 498 11.75 9.24 14.35
N GLY A 499 11.30 9.25 15.61
CA GLY A 499 11.98 9.97 16.71
C GLY A 499 13.27 9.30 17.21
N ASN A 500 13.61 8.10 16.74
CA ASN A 500 14.74 7.32 17.21
C ASN A 500 16.04 7.72 16.49
N ALA A 501 16.93 8.39 17.21
CA ALA A 501 18.23 8.83 16.68
C ALA A 501 19.18 7.70 16.26
N LYS A 502 18.83 6.42 16.48
CA LYS A 502 19.54 5.26 15.87
C LYS A 502 19.13 5.00 14.41
N LEU A 503 17.93 5.44 14.00
CA LEU A 503 17.34 5.16 12.69
C LEU A 503 17.54 6.30 11.67
N HIS A 504 17.94 7.49 12.13
CA HIS A 504 18.33 8.63 11.30
C HIS A 504 19.74 9.13 11.67
N SER A 505 20.23 10.17 10.99
CA SER A 505 21.50 10.83 11.29
C SER A 505 21.27 12.14 12.06
N THR A 506 22.28 12.63 12.78
CA THR A 506 22.19 13.89 13.54
C THR A 506 23.39 14.80 13.26
N LEU A 507 23.13 16.07 12.94
CA LEU A 507 24.12 17.14 12.94
C LEU A 507 23.99 17.95 14.23
N LEU A 508 25.11 18.22 14.89
CA LEU A 508 25.19 19.05 16.10
C LEU A 508 26.18 20.19 15.86
N GLY A 509 25.84 21.42 16.20
CA GLY A 509 26.75 22.56 16.02
C GLY A 509 26.33 23.77 16.83
N ALA A 510 27.08 24.86 16.72
CA ALA A 510 26.76 26.12 17.39
C ALA A 510 27.21 27.32 16.56
N THR A 511 26.34 28.31 16.40
CA THR A 511 26.66 29.58 15.72
C THR A 511 25.71 30.67 16.21
N ALA A 512 25.85 31.90 15.72
CA ALA A 512 25.01 33.02 16.09
C ALA A 512 23.50 32.73 15.83
N PRO A 513 22.57 33.26 16.65
CA PRO A 513 21.14 33.07 16.46
C PRO A 513 20.63 33.75 15.18
N GLY A 514 19.62 33.14 14.56
CA GLY A 514 18.99 33.62 13.34
C GLY A 514 19.87 33.52 12.08
N ARG A 515 20.80 32.57 12.02
CA ARG A 515 21.44 32.14 10.78
C ARG A 515 20.56 31.12 10.09
N THR A 516 20.54 31.12 8.76
CA THR A 516 19.92 30.03 8.00
C THR A 516 21.00 29.03 7.66
N LEU A 517 20.88 27.81 8.18
CA LEU A 517 21.65 26.66 7.73
C LEU A 517 20.89 25.97 6.60
N LYS A 518 21.63 25.47 5.62
CA LYS A 518 21.09 24.69 4.49
C LYS A 518 21.96 23.48 4.28
N ILE A 519 21.37 22.29 4.27
CA ILE A 519 22.00 21.09 3.70
C ILE A 519 21.43 20.87 2.31
N ALA A 520 22.29 20.56 1.35
CA ALA A 520 21.87 20.22 0.00
C ALA A 520 22.76 19.14 -0.61
N LYS A 521 22.18 18.33 -1.51
CA LYS A 521 22.90 17.47 -2.44
C LYS A 521 22.10 17.33 -3.73
N THR A 522 22.82 17.18 -4.84
CA THR A 522 22.25 16.90 -6.17
C THR A 522 22.93 15.64 -6.68
N PHE A 523 22.17 14.70 -7.20
CA PHE A 523 22.68 13.43 -7.70
C PHE A 523 21.82 12.91 -8.86
N GLN A 524 22.32 11.88 -9.52
CA GLN A 524 21.63 11.22 -10.61
C GLN A 524 20.97 9.92 -10.12
N THR A 525 19.66 9.82 -10.37
CA THR A 525 18.81 8.66 -10.12
C THR A 525 18.44 8.07 -11.48
N PRO A 526 18.95 6.89 -11.85
CA PRO A 526 18.51 6.22 -13.06
C PRO A 526 17.13 5.60 -12.87
N THR A 527 16.37 5.55 -13.95
CA THR A 527 15.19 4.70 -14.07
C THR A 527 15.61 3.23 -14.23
N SER A 528 14.67 2.31 -14.42
CA SER A 528 14.99 1.00 -15.01
C SER A 528 15.30 1.19 -16.50
N PRO A 529 15.87 0.17 -17.18
CA PRO A 529 15.77 0.06 -18.63
C PRO A 529 14.29 0.23 -19.04
N VAL A 530 14.02 1.19 -19.90
CA VAL A 530 12.65 1.68 -20.13
C VAL A 530 11.97 0.77 -21.15
N ILE A 531 11.08 -0.10 -20.68
CA ILE A 531 10.27 -1.00 -21.50
C ILE A 531 9.39 -0.18 -22.47
N GLN A 532 9.35 -0.54 -23.73
CA GLN A 532 8.58 0.10 -24.80
C GLN A 532 7.28 -0.69 -25.06
N PRO A 533 6.31 -0.13 -25.82
CA PRO A 533 5.05 -0.83 -26.12
C PRO A 533 5.20 -2.17 -26.86
N ASP A 534 6.31 -2.38 -27.58
CA ASP A 534 6.67 -3.63 -28.26
C ASP A 534 7.39 -4.65 -27.35
N GLY A 535 7.55 -4.34 -26.05
CA GLY A 535 8.26 -5.16 -25.08
C GLY A 535 9.80 -5.00 -25.08
N THR A 536 10.38 -4.26 -26.02
CA THR A 536 11.83 -3.97 -26.02
C THR A 536 12.20 -3.02 -24.87
N ALA A 537 13.45 -3.00 -24.42
CA ALA A 537 13.92 -2.06 -23.40
C ALA A 537 14.92 -1.05 -24.01
N LYS A 538 14.73 0.23 -23.72
CA LYS A 538 15.70 1.30 -23.98
C LYS A 538 16.59 1.55 -22.75
N ASP A 539 17.69 2.25 -22.95
CA ASP A 539 18.58 2.65 -21.86
C ASP A 539 17.83 3.42 -20.74
N PRO A 540 18.27 3.30 -19.47
CA PRO A 540 17.73 4.09 -18.37
C PRO A 540 17.77 5.60 -18.64
N ILE A 541 16.65 6.28 -18.34
CA ILE A 541 16.62 7.73 -18.27
C ILE A 541 17.36 8.16 -16.99
N ILE A 542 18.20 9.17 -17.11
CA ILE A 542 18.94 9.73 -15.97
C ILE A 542 18.17 10.94 -15.42
N TYR A 543 17.59 10.79 -14.24
CA TYR A 543 16.84 11.84 -13.56
C TYR A 543 17.70 12.56 -12.52
N THR A 544 17.75 13.90 -12.55
CA THR A 544 18.49 14.69 -11.55
C THR A 544 17.63 14.95 -10.32
N ASP A 545 17.94 14.27 -9.22
CA ASP A 545 17.35 14.53 -7.91
C ASP A 545 18.12 15.64 -7.17
N LYS A 546 17.38 16.49 -6.46
CA LYS A 546 17.92 17.52 -5.57
C LYS A 546 17.22 17.43 -4.21
N LEU A 547 17.99 17.13 -3.17
CA LEU A 547 17.54 17.22 -1.77
C LEU A 547 18.08 18.53 -1.19
N GLU A 548 17.23 19.34 -0.56
CA GLU A 548 17.62 20.63 0.02
C GLU A 548 16.74 20.97 1.21
N SER A 549 17.31 21.08 2.41
CA SER A 549 16.56 21.40 3.63
C SER A 549 17.23 22.52 4.40
N THR A 550 16.43 23.27 5.17
CA THR A 550 16.90 24.43 5.94
C THR A 550 16.55 24.33 7.42
N LEU A 551 17.38 24.96 8.25
CA LEU A 551 17.19 25.14 9.68
C LEU A 551 17.59 26.57 10.05
N THR A 552 16.75 27.28 10.80
CA THR A 552 17.14 28.57 11.39
C THR A 552 17.77 28.32 12.75
N THR A 553 18.88 28.99 13.09
CA THR A 553 19.55 28.77 14.37
C THR A 553 18.87 29.52 15.51
N GLY A 554 18.68 28.84 16.65
CA GLY A 554 18.21 29.45 17.90
C GLY A 554 19.35 30.08 18.71
N ILE A 555 19.08 30.38 19.98
CA ILE A 555 20.12 30.68 20.97
C ILE A 555 20.74 29.36 21.43
N GLY A 556 22.08 29.28 21.46
CA GLY A 556 22.79 28.08 21.87
C GLY A 556 23.10 27.10 20.73
N PRO A 557 23.48 25.85 21.04
CA PRO A 557 23.75 24.83 20.03
C PRO A 557 22.47 24.39 19.31
N PHE A 558 22.58 24.08 18.02
CA PHE A 558 21.52 23.43 17.25
C PHE A 558 21.76 21.92 17.19
N LYS A 559 20.66 21.16 17.21
CA LYS A 559 20.61 19.74 16.84
C LYS A 559 19.70 19.63 15.63
N TRP A 560 20.13 18.91 14.60
CA TRP A 560 19.35 18.70 13.38
C TRP A 560 19.33 17.22 13.02
N SER A 561 18.14 16.66 13.01
CA SER A 561 17.86 15.31 12.53
C SER A 561 17.81 15.34 11.00
N VAL A 562 18.61 14.50 10.36
CA VAL A 562 18.79 14.48 8.90
C VAL A 562 18.83 13.05 8.41
N ASN A 563 18.58 12.85 7.13
CA ASN A 563 18.79 11.57 6.47
C ASN A 563 20.30 11.25 6.33
N PRO A 564 20.68 9.96 6.25
CA PRO A 564 22.06 9.55 6.03
C PRO A 564 22.69 10.23 4.81
N SER A 565 23.98 10.53 4.92
CA SER A 565 24.70 11.31 3.90
C SER A 565 24.93 10.54 2.62
N THR A 566 25.32 9.26 2.73
CA THR A 566 25.41 8.35 1.57
C THR A 566 24.04 7.74 1.32
N ARG A 567 23.50 7.93 0.11
CA ARG A 567 22.19 7.34 -0.24
C ARG A 567 22.32 5.82 -0.44
N PRO A 568 21.31 5.01 -0.08
CA PRO A 568 21.38 3.56 -0.19
C PRO A 568 21.75 3.04 -1.59
N TYR A 569 21.31 3.75 -2.64
CA TYR A 569 21.51 3.35 -4.03
C TYR A 569 22.98 3.10 -4.37
N VAL A 570 23.89 3.97 -3.88
CA VAL A 570 25.33 3.84 -4.10
C VAL A 570 26.06 3.18 -2.94
N ALA A 571 25.44 3.02 -1.77
CA ALA A 571 26.11 2.45 -0.60
C ALA A 571 26.48 0.96 -0.80
N GLY A 572 25.61 0.21 -1.49
CA GLY A 572 25.81 -1.21 -1.75
C GLY A 572 24.51 -2.00 -1.82
N ARG A 573 24.59 -3.31 -1.57
CA ARG A 573 23.46 -4.18 -1.22
C ARG A 573 23.77 -4.94 0.07
N TRP A 574 22.71 -5.22 0.82
CA TRP A 574 22.84 -6.10 1.99
C TRP A 574 23.20 -7.51 1.55
N GLY A 575 23.90 -8.19 2.44
CA GLY A 575 24.29 -9.58 2.36
C GLY A 575 25.04 -9.94 3.64
N ARG A 576 25.48 -11.19 3.73
CA ARG A 576 26.30 -11.68 4.84
C ARG A 576 27.23 -12.76 4.30
N ASP A 577 28.43 -12.85 4.83
CA ASP A 577 29.32 -13.95 4.48
C ASP A 577 28.80 -15.27 5.11
N PRO A 578 28.95 -16.42 4.43
CA PRO A 578 28.63 -17.72 5.01
C PRO A 578 29.48 -17.97 6.26
N VAL A 579 28.85 -18.24 7.40
CA VAL A 579 29.55 -18.57 8.66
C VAL A 579 29.76 -20.08 8.87
N ALA A 580 29.20 -20.90 7.98
CA ALA A 580 29.34 -22.35 7.90
C ALA A 580 29.19 -22.78 6.42
N PRO A 581 29.60 -24.01 6.03
CA PRO A 581 29.37 -24.49 4.67
C PRO A 581 27.88 -24.53 4.30
N THR A 582 27.55 -24.47 3.02
CA THR A 582 26.17 -24.68 2.56
C THR A 582 25.77 -26.13 2.75
N GLN A 583 24.52 -26.36 3.17
CA GLN A 583 23.98 -27.70 3.34
C GLN A 583 23.94 -28.45 1.99
N PRO A 584 24.34 -29.73 1.91
CA PRO A 584 24.15 -30.53 0.71
C PRO A 584 22.66 -30.62 0.35
N SER A 585 22.35 -30.75 -0.95
CA SER A 585 20.97 -30.94 -1.38
C SER A 585 20.35 -32.18 -0.74
N VAL A 586 19.06 -32.09 -0.38
CA VAL A 586 18.29 -33.17 0.25
C VAL A 586 17.28 -33.70 -0.75
N THR A 587 17.27 -35.00 -1.04
CA THR A 587 16.13 -35.63 -1.73
C THR A 587 14.97 -35.74 -0.76
N LEU A 588 13.78 -35.30 -1.17
CA LEU A 588 12.56 -35.50 -0.41
C LEU A 588 12.05 -36.91 -0.66
N THR A 589 11.73 -37.64 0.42
CA THR A 589 11.07 -38.93 0.32
C THR A 589 9.60 -38.72 -0.04
N ASN A 590 9.21 -39.15 -1.24
CA ASN A 590 7.81 -39.30 -1.60
C ASN A 590 7.23 -40.52 -0.84
N PRO A 591 6.07 -40.41 -0.15
CA PRO A 591 5.33 -41.56 0.36
C PRO A 591 4.96 -42.60 -0.71
N ASP A 592 4.55 -43.79 -0.27
CA ASP A 592 4.14 -44.85 -1.20
C ASP A 592 2.70 -44.63 -1.71
N GLY A 593 2.60 -44.12 -2.93
CA GLY A 593 1.38 -44.17 -3.75
C GLY A 593 0.63 -42.85 -3.86
N ILE A 594 0.11 -42.60 -5.06
CA ILE A 594 -0.49 -41.33 -5.47
C ILE A 594 -1.78 -41.04 -4.67
N PRO A 595 -1.86 -39.97 -3.85
CA PRO A 595 -3.10 -39.52 -3.22
C PRO A 595 -4.17 -39.20 -4.27
N VAL A 596 -5.45 -39.38 -3.91
CA VAL A 596 -6.56 -39.03 -4.82
C VAL A 596 -6.60 -37.52 -5.09
N LYS A 597 -7.12 -37.12 -6.25
CA LYS A 597 -7.24 -35.70 -6.65
C LYS A 597 -7.88 -34.83 -5.54
N GLY A 598 -7.26 -33.70 -5.22
CA GLY A 598 -7.66 -32.81 -4.12
C GLY A 598 -7.36 -33.37 -2.72
N GLN A 599 -6.40 -34.29 -2.61
CA GLN A 599 -5.75 -34.67 -1.37
C GLN A 599 -4.25 -34.44 -1.49
N ALA A 600 -3.62 -34.23 -0.34
CA ALA A 600 -2.20 -33.97 -0.24
C ALA A 600 -1.50 -34.99 0.64
N GLU A 601 -0.23 -35.19 0.35
CA GLU A 601 0.71 -35.93 1.18
C GLU A 601 1.83 -35.03 1.68
N THR A 602 2.66 -35.54 2.58
CA THR A 602 3.67 -34.71 3.26
C THR A 602 5.04 -35.36 3.31
N ALA A 603 6.05 -34.63 2.83
CA ALA A 603 7.45 -34.90 3.11
C ALA A 603 8.00 -33.88 4.13
N THR A 604 9.17 -34.17 4.71
CA THR A 604 9.86 -33.21 5.58
C THR A 604 11.32 -33.07 5.22
N PHE A 605 11.89 -31.91 5.52
CA PHE A 605 13.33 -31.67 5.46
C PHE A 605 13.76 -30.80 6.64
N THR A 606 15.05 -30.83 6.97
CA THR A 606 15.61 -30.01 8.06
C THR A 606 16.57 -28.99 7.49
N ILE A 607 16.42 -27.74 7.91
CA ILE A 607 17.38 -26.67 7.67
C ILE A 607 18.29 -26.59 8.89
N LYS A 608 19.59 -26.87 8.68
CA LYS A 608 20.59 -26.87 9.75
C LYS A 608 21.01 -25.46 10.16
N ALA A 609 21.54 -25.36 11.38
CA ALA A 609 22.12 -24.13 11.92
C ALA A 609 23.66 -24.16 11.85
N PRO A 610 24.34 -23.00 11.93
CA PRO A 610 25.76 -22.94 12.18
C PRO A 610 26.13 -23.63 13.52
N PRO A 611 27.26 -24.35 13.62
CA PRO A 611 28.33 -24.45 12.62
C PRO A 611 28.13 -25.54 11.56
N GLU A 612 27.04 -26.32 11.58
CA GLU A 612 26.85 -27.43 10.64
C GLU A 612 26.56 -26.96 9.22
N ALA A 613 25.68 -25.97 9.06
CA ALA A 613 25.45 -25.32 7.77
C ALA A 613 24.99 -23.87 7.91
N ASP A 614 25.20 -23.09 6.85
CA ASP A 614 24.63 -21.75 6.68
C ASP A 614 24.01 -21.62 5.30
N ASN A 615 22.68 -21.52 5.27
CA ASN A 615 21.87 -21.51 4.05
C ASN A 615 21.24 -20.13 3.87
N GLY A 616 21.63 -19.41 2.83
CA GLY A 616 21.01 -18.14 2.44
C GLY A 616 19.79 -18.30 1.56
N LYS A 617 19.63 -19.47 0.94
CA LYS A 617 18.46 -19.85 0.15
C LYS A 617 18.22 -21.35 0.29
N ALA A 618 16.96 -21.75 0.31
CA ALA A 618 16.54 -23.12 0.00
C ALA A 618 15.55 -23.07 -1.18
N SER A 619 15.78 -23.88 -2.21
CA SER A 619 14.90 -24.04 -3.37
C SER A 619 14.36 -25.47 -3.33
N ILE A 620 13.09 -25.60 -2.93
CA ILE A 620 12.36 -26.86 -2.89
C ILE A 620 11.82 -27.08 -4.30
N LYS A 621 12.23 -28.16 -4.94
CA LYS A 621 11.81 -28.55 -6.29
C LYS A 621 11.01 -29.85 -6.24
N ILE A 622 9.81 -29.85 -6.80
CA ILE A 622 8.98 -31.05 -6.98
C ILE A 622 8.73 -31.19 -8.48
N GLY A 623 8.93 -32.38 -9.05
CA GLY A 623 8.76 -32.62 -10.48
C GLY A 623 8.30 -34.04 -10.78
N TRP A 624 7.53 -34.21 -11.85
CA TRP A 624 6.71 -35.40 -12.10
C TRP A 624 6.83 -35.98 -13.53
N ASN A 625 7.60 -35.33 -14.41
CA ASN A 625 7.96 -35.80 -15.76
C ASN A 625 6.75 -36.17 -16.65
N LYS A 626 5.61 -35.50 -16.43
CA LYS A 626 4.35 -35.71 -17.16
C LYS A 626 3.62 -34.38 -17.39
N PRO A 627 3.23 -34.03 -18.63
CA PRO A 627 2.56 -32.77 -18.94
C PRO A 627 1.05 -32.77 -18.61
N ASP A 628 0.51 -33.91 -18.18
CA ASP A 628 -0.90 -34.18 -17.89
C ASP A 628 -1.19 -34.39 -16.39
N VAL A 629 -0.25 -34.00 -15.52
CA VAL A 629 -0.38 -34.04 -14.05
C VAL A 629 0.07 -32.68 -13.50
N ASP A 630 -0.49 -32.28 -12.35
CA ASP A 630 -0.24 -31.00 -11.69
C ASP A 630 -0.23 -31.23 -10.16
N TRP A 631 0.79 -30.73 -9.47
CA TRP A 631 1.05 -31.04 -8.05
C TRP A 631 1.45 -29.79 -7.25
N ASP A 632 0.51 -29.19 -6.53
CA ASP A 632 0.77 -27.98 -5.76
C ASP A 632 1.64 -28.26 -4.52
N VAL A 633 2.60 -27.38 -4.23
CA VAL A 633 3.61 -27.57 -3.19
C VAL A 633 3.57 -26.46 -2.13
N TYR A 634 2.99 -26.76 -0.97
CA TYR A 634 2.92 -25.85 0.18
C TYR A 634 4.05 -26.12 1.18
N ILE A 635 4.80 -25.09 1.55
CA ILE A 635 5.93 -25.19 2.50
C ILE A 635 5.54 -24.59 3.84
N TYR A 636 5.54 -25.40 4.90
CA TYR A 636 5.29 -24.99 6.27
C TYR A 636 6.60 -24.94 7.07
N GLY A 637 6.79 -23.84 7.80
CA GLY A 637 7.96 -23.61 8.64
C GLY A 637 7.88 -24.34 9.98
N PRO A 638 8.93 -24.24 10.81
CA PRO A 638 8.99 -24.91 12.12
C PRO A 638 7.93 -24.44 13.14
N ASP A 639 7.25 -23.32 12.88
CA ASP A 639 6.13 -22.81 13.67
C ASP A 639 4.75 -23.25 13.15
N GLY A 640 4.72 -24.13 12.14
CA GLY A 640 3.49 -24.65 11.53
C GLY A 640 2.79 -23.66 10.59
N LYS A 641 3.37 -22.49 10.32
CA LYS A 641 2.81 -21.54 9.34
C LYS A 641 3.36 -21.80 7.95
N GLN A 642 2.53 -21.54 6.95
CA GLN A 642 2.99 -21.54 5.57
C GLN A 642 3.97 -20.38 5.34
N VAL A 643 5.09 -20.66 4.67
CA VAL A 643 6.23 -19.74 4.50
C VAL A 643 6.72 -19.64 3.05
N ALA A 644 6.33 -20.58 2.20
CA ALA A 644 6.40 -20.49 0.74
C ALA A 644 5.38 -21.46 0.12
N GLN A 645 5.11 -21.32 -1.17
CA GLN A 645 4.50 -22.38 -1.97
C GLN A 645 4.98 -22.29 -3.42
N ALA A 646 4.67 -23.32 -4.20
CA ALA A 646 4.46 -23.27 -5.64
C ALA A 646 3.14 -24.03 -5.91
N ALA A 647 2.48 -23.80 -7.05
CA ALA A 647 1.17 -24.39 -7.39
C ALA A 647 0.87 -24.29 -8.90
N SER A 648 1.81 -24.78 -9.71
CA SER A 648 1.99 -24.48 -11.13
C SER A 648 2.06 -25.69 -12.04
N LEU A 649 1.46 -25.50 -13.22
CA LEU A 649 1.66 -26.25 -14.46
C LEU A 649 3.11 -26.28 -15.00
N ALA A 650 4.12 -25.88 -14.21
CA ALA A 650 5.54 -25.93 -14.56
C ALA A 650 6.21 -27.13 -13.87
N ASP A 651 6.78 -28.03 -14.66
CA ASP A 651 7.57 -29.16 -14.18
C ASP A 651 9.09 -28.87 -14.36
N PRO A 652 9.91 -28.83 -13.30
CA PRO A 652 9.54 -28.94 -11.90
C PRO A 652 8.99 -27.63 -11.33
N GLU A 653 8.09 -27.76 -10.36
CA GLU A 653 7.69 -26.70 -9.46
C GLU A 653 8.85 -26.27 -8.57
N VAL A 654 8.94 -24.98 -8.22
CA VAL A 654 10.04 -24.46 -7.39
C VAL A 654 9.58 -23.43 -6.36
N ALA A 655 9.38 -23.87 -5.12
CA ALA A 655 9.20 -22.98 -3.97
C ALA A 655 10.57 -22.50 -3.43
N VAL A 656 10.67 -21.21 -3.07
CA VAL A 656 11.96 -20.60 -2.65
C VAL A 656 11.84 -19.91 -1.29
N LEU A 657 12.71 -20.32 -0.35
CA LEU A 657 12.93 -19.66 0.93
C LEU A 657 14.23 -18.85 0.88
N LEU A 658 14.19 -17.59 1.37
CA LEU A 658 15.36 -16.69 1.47
C LEU A 658 15.71 -16.46 2.95
N ASP A 659 16.99 -16.61 3.30
CA ASP A 659 17.51 -16.67 4.67
C ASP A 659 16.58 -17.46 5.62
N PRO A 660 16.27 -18.74 5.32
CA PRO A 660 15.37 -19.54 6.12
C PRO A 660 15.89 -19.78 7.55
N VAL A 661 14.98 -19.89 8.51
CA VAL A 661 15.33 -20.21 9.90
C VAL A 661 15.71 -21.69 10.03
N PRO A 662 16.66 -22.06 10.91
CA PRO A 662 16.92 -23.46 11.20
C PRO A 662 15.73 -24.16 11.85
N GLY A 663 15.50 -25.43 11.51
CA GLY A 663 14.40 -26.24 12.02
C GLY A 663 13.89 -27.27 11.02
N GLN A 664 12.86 -28.02 11.41
CA GLN A 664 12.15 -28.94 10.51
C GLN A 664 11.07 -28.19 9.73
N TYR A 665 10.99 -28.45 8.44
CA TYR A 665 10.00 -27.92 7.51
C TYR A 665 9.16 -29.08 6.96
N THR A 666 7.88 -28.81 6.74
CA THR A 666 6.95 -29.73 6.07
C THR A 666 6.71 -29.24 4.64
N VAL A 667 6.82 -30.15 3.69
CA VAL A 667 6.42 -29.98 2.30
C VAL A 667 5.12 -30.75 2.15
N GLN A 668 4.00 -30.06 1.96
CA GLN A 668 2.73 -30.66 1.59
C GLN A 668 2.64 -30.61 0.07
N VAL A 669 2.45 -31.77 -0.56
CA VAL A 669 2.31 -31.89 -2.02
C VAL A 669 0.89 -32.37 -2.31
N GLU A 670 0.08 -31.54 -2.97
CA GLU A 670 -1.33 -31.80 -3.28
C GLU A 670 -1.50 -32.27 -4.71
N ASN A 671 -2.21 -33.39 -4.92
CA ASN A 671 -2.53 -33.87 -6.26
C ASN A 671 -3.67 -33.02 -6.85
N PHE A 672 -3.32 -31.86 -7.44
CA PHE A 672 -4.29 -30.81 -7.76
C PHE A 672 -5.20 -31.18 -8.94
N ASP A 673 -4.65 -31.43 -10.14
CA ASP A 673 -5.46 -31.78 -11.32
C ASP A 673 -5.59 -33.29 -11.59
N GLY A 674 -4.81 -34.13 -10.91
CA GLY A 674 -5.00 -35.58 -10.90
C GLY A 674 -4.34 -36.36 -12.04
N GLY A 675 -3.46 -37.30 -11.70
CA GLY A 675 -2.99 -38.34 -12.62
C GLY A 675 -2.62 -39.64 -11.92
N GLU A 676 -3.39 -40.73 -12.14
CA GLU A 676 -3.13 -42.05 -11.54
C GLU A 676 -1.85 -42.77 -12.05
N THR A 677 -0.99 -42.09 -12.82
CA THR A 677 0.07 -42.73 -13.62
C THR A 677 1.47 -42.14 -13.46
N ALA A 678 1.63 -41.05 -12.70
CA ALA A 678 2.95 -40.51 -12.39
C ALA A 678 2.95 -39.83 -11.03
N ASP A 679 3.92 -40.24 -10.22
CA ASP A 679 4.16 -39.76 -8.87
C ASP A 679 5.29 -38.72 -8.86
N TRP A 680 5.31 -37.85 -7.86
CA TRP A 680 6.30 -36.77 -7.84
C TRP A 680 7.68 -37.22 -7.34
N THR A 681 8.70 -36.43 -7.68
CA THR A 681 10.06 -36.56 -7.17
C THR A 681 10.51 -35.22 -6.63
N GLY A 682 11.08 -35.19 -5.42
CA GLY A 682 11.37 -33.95 -4.73
C GLY A 682 12.83 -33.79 -4.33
N SER A 683 13.30 -32.54 -4.33
CA SER A 683 14.62 -32.19 -3.78
C SER A 683 14.62 -30.79 -3.18
N VAL A 684 15.54 -30.53 -2.26
CA VAL A 684 15.81 -29.20 -1.71
C VAL A 684 17.26 -28.85 -2.00
N GLU A 685 17.47 -27.84 -2.84
CA GLU A 685 18.78 -27.28 -3.15
C GLU A 685 19.06 -26.07 -2.24
N PHE A 686 20.18 -26.08 -1.54
CA PHE A 686 20.61 -24.95 -0.72
C PHE A 686 21.66 -24.12 -1.45
N ALA A 687 21.66 -22.81 -1.21
CA ALA A 687 22.72 -21.91 -1.63
C ALA A 687 23.26 -21.13 -0.42
N PRO A 688 24.54 -20.73 -0.42
CA PRO A 688 25.09 -19.88 0.63
C PRO A 688 24.38 -18.52 0.66
N PRO A 689 24.47 -17.81 1.80
CA PRO A 689 24.16 -16.38 1.85
C PRO A 689 24.89 -15.60 0.76
N THR A 690 24.18 -14.67 0.13
CA THR A 690 24.82 -13.72 -0.78
C THR A 690 25.70 -12.77 0.05
N PRO A 691 27.01 -12.66 -0.23
CA PRO A 691 27.88 -11.71 0.46
C PRO A 691 27.42 -10.26 0.26
N ALA A 692 27.67 -9.40 1.24
CA ALA A 692 27.34 -7.98 1.11
C ALA A 692 28.22 -7.32 0.04
N SER A 693 27.63 -6.52 -0.84
CA SER A 693 28.36 -5.74 -1.84
C SER A 693 28.41 -4.27 -1.43
N TYR A 694 29.42 -3.87 -0.67
CA TYR A 694 29.66 -2.46 -0.34
C TYR A 694 30.58 -1.82 -1.37
N THR A 695 30.15 -0.70 -1.97
CA THR A 695 30.91 -0.01 -3.03
C THR A 695 32.09 0.82 -2.50
N GLY A 696 32.12 1.08 -1.19
CA GLY A 696 33.01 2.06 -0.58
C GLY A 696 32.66 3.54 -0.85
N VAL A 697 31.67 3.82 -1.72
CA VAL A 697 31.28 5.19 -2.07
C VAL A 697 30.69 5.90 -0.84
N LYS A 698 31.19 7.10 -0.57
CA LYS A 698 30.62 8.02 0.42
C LYS A 698 30.18 9.30 -0.29
N GLU A 699 28.93 9.70 -0.09
CA GLU A 699 28.42 11.00 -0.53
C GLU A 699 28.30 11.94 0.68
N SER A 700 28.57 13.23 0.48
CA SER A 700 28.51 14.27 1.53
C SER A 700 27.29 15.17 1.37
N TRP A 701 26.72 15.62 2.49
CA TRP A 701 25.82 16.78 2.51
C TRP A 701 26.64 18.07 2.41
N LYS A 702 26.27 18.97 1.49
CA LYS A 702 26.85 20.33 1.43
C LYS A 702 26.13 21.23 2.43
N LEU A 703 26.73 21.43 3.61
CA LEU A 703 26.23 22.30 4.67
C LEU A 703 26.70 23.74 4.46
N SER A 704 25.78 24.65 4.18
CA SER A 704 26.03 26.09 4.00
C SER A 704 25.34 26.92 5.09
N CYS A 705 25.96 28.01 5.52
CA CYS A 705 25.39 28.99 6.44
C CYS A 705 25.22 30.37 5.78
N TYR A 706 24.07 31.00 6.01
CA TYR A 706 23.71 32.32 5.50
C TYR A 706 23.34 33.31 6.62
N THR A 707 23.48 34.60 6.36
CA THR A 707 22.90 35.67 7.20
C THR A 707 21.37 35.68 7.09
N LYS A 708 20.69 36.42 7.99
CA LYS A 708 19.26 36.74 7.87
C LYS A 708 18.89 37.36 6.51
N ALA A 709 19.82 38.10 5.91
CA ALA A 709 19.66 38.73 4.60
C ALA A 709 20.14 37.84 3.43
N GLY A 710 20.28 36.52 3.63
CA GLY A 710 20.63 35.57 2.57
C GLY A 710 22.09 35.59 2.10
N LYS A 711 22.98 36.39 2.70
CA LYS A 711 24.41 36.40 2.33
C LYS A 711 25.11 35.14 2.84
N LEU A 712 25.74 34.38 1.94
CA LEU A 712 26.55 33.21 2.30
C LEU A 712 27.74 33.62 3.19
N LEU A 713 27.96 32.88 4.27
CA LEU A 713 29.06 33.09 5.23
C LEU A 713 30.11 31.97 5.16
N GLY A 714 29.66 30.73 5.08
CA GLY A 714 30.52 29.55 5.07
C GLY A 714 29.79 28.36 4.46
N THR A 715 30.58 27.40 3.99
CA THR A 715 30.14 26.11 3.48
C THR A 715 31.17 25.05 3.87
N ARG A 716 30.72 23.84 4.14
CA ARG A 716 31.55 22.63 4.34
C ARG A 716 30.78 21.40 3.88
N ASP A 717 31.51 20.35 3.52
CA ASP A 717 30.91 19.05 3.27
C ASP A 717 30.85 18.25 4.57
N VAL A 718 29.78 17.50 4.76
CA VAL A 718 29.52 16.74 5.99
C VAL A 718 29.04 15.34 5.63
N THR A 719 29.84 14.34 5.98
CA THR A 719 29.45 12.92 5.92
C THR A 719 28.95 12.48 7.28
N VAL A 720 27.76 11.88 7.33
CA VAL A 720 27.18 11.28 8.53
C VAL A 720 26.41 10.02 8.14
N ASP A 721 26.71 8.91 8.82
CA ASP A 721 26.04 7.62 8.61
C ASP A 721 24.80 7.48 9.51
N ARG A 722 23.93 6.50 9.21
CA ARG A 722 22.73 6.21 10.02
C ARG A 722 23.11 5.94 11.47
N GLY A 723 22.33 6.47 12.41
CA GLY A 723 22.54 6.30 13.84
C GLY A 723 23.74 7.05 14.42
N LYS A 724 24.43 7.87 13.61
CA LYS A 724 25.59 8.66 14.05
C LYS A 724 25.22 10.13 14.27
N THR A 725 25.90 10.74 15.23
CA THR A 725 25.90 12.19 15.46
C THR A 725 27.25 12.77 15.07
N VAL A 726 27.27 13.84 14.27
CA VAL A 726 28.50 14.55 13.88
C VAL A 726 28.46 15.98 14.39
N TRP A 727 29.53 16.38 15.08
CA TRP A 727 29.74 17.77 15.48
C TRP A 727 30.31 18.57 14.30
N VAL A 728 29.53 19.52 13.78
CA VAL A 728 29.89 20.38 12.64
C VAL A 728 30.45 21.75 13.07
N GLY A 729 30.59 22.01 14.37
CA GLY A 729 31.13 23.26 14.91
C GLY A 729 30.29 24.49 14.55
N ASP A 730 30.97 25.58 14.19
CA ASP A 730 30.35 26.81 13.66
C ASP A 730 30.38 26.79 12.12
N PRO A 731 29.28 26.39 11.44
CA PRO A 731 29.23 26.31 9.97
C PRO A 731 29.34 27.68 9.27
N CYS A 732 29.23 28.79 10.01
CA CYS A 732 29.30 30.14 9.46
C CYS A 732 30.73 30.70 9.44
N ARG A 733 31.69 30.06 10.12
CA ARG A 733 33.11 30.36 9.97
C ARG A 733 33.64 29.66 8.72
N ARG A 734 34.47 30.37 7.93
CA ARG A 734 35.29 29.75 6.89
C ARG A 734 36.17 28.68 7.56
N TYR A 735 36.06 27.46 7.06
CA TYR A 735 36.89 26.34 7.48
C TYR A 735 38.35 26.66 7.11
N LYS A 736 39.24 26.76 8.11
CA LYS A 736 40.67 26.56 7.90
C LYS A 736 40.88 25.05 7.98
N GLY A 737 41.61 24.49 7.01
CA GLY A 737 41.78 23.05 6.74
C GLY A 737 41.95 22.18 7.98
#